data_AF-A0A7N6BJE9-F1
#
_entry.id   AF-A0A7N6BJE9-F1
#
_cell.length_a   1.000
_cell.length_b   1.000
_cell.length_c   1.000
_cell.angle_alpha   90.00
_cell.angle_beta   90.00
_cell.angle_gamma   90.00
#
_symmetry.space_group_name_H-M   'P 1'
#
loop_
_entity.id
_entity.type
_entity.pdbx_description
1 polymer ?
#
loop_
_entity_poly.entity_id
_entity_poly.type
_entity_poly.pdbx_seq_one_letter_code
_entity_poly.pdbx_strand_id
1 'polypeptide(L)'
;MSTMPECVSVSEFVQEVQEDWSSPTTSSFTSKMISCRNTVYLLEEALDSDRLVLQKMKKAAKAKYTSGQEHVSHLEQYINSMEKLSVNCHSNGETEVGSAFCRLADFSKELVSPMKNLVSQHMLHNINFFLDSVVKGDLREVKGDLKKPFDKTWRDYESRFKQVEKEKRELARQYGMVRSEVSGGEIAEELEKERRSFQLSMCEYLIKVNEIKTKRGVDLLQNLIKHYHSHNNFLQECVSTTQRLKQYMEELNGVLATVKQRQDEEKKQLCALRDQLRPDSLPKQVYNMHQLLGDKQYGTEKTGFLYKKSDGLRKMWQKRKCSVHNCYLTIAHATPNKPPTRLNLLTCQVKPSVEDKKCFDLISHNRTYHFLAEDEAECVAWISVLSNSKQEALSVALDGGRRGGGLGESSLEDLTRAITDDIKRMPGNNNCCDCGAPDPGWLSTNLGILTCIECSGIHREMGVHVSRIQSLSLDSLGTSDLLLARNVGNSGFNEILEANLLSPSLKPSQHSHMAERKDFILSKYHDVHFVRRSHSSAAVLRLGLQEATKSSDIYSLIHLYAQRAELSQPLHTHIQEKGETALHLAVLLADRTSLHILEFLAQNCSNVDMQTSAGNTALHYSCLHNKSDCVKLLLRARANTQMKNELGETPLDVSRRLKHSHCLLQAQSNQFDHHVHVEYEWRLRHDDIYDSDDDFDDKVTMYNVNNNIIITEPFTVVHQPRGTTSRRVQALYDCQADHHDELSFCEGQVLVVLGQEDSDWWHGYIEDEPDQRGLFPSSFVQLLTD
;
A
#
# COMPACT_ATOMS: atom_id res chain seq x y z
N MET A 1 32.24 -11.24 45.40
CA MET A 1 31.55 -10.02 45.86
C MET A 1 32.46 -8.86 45.52
N SER A 2 32.22 -8.19 44.39
CA SER A 2 32.98 -7.00 44.01
C SER A 2 32.61 -5.88 44.99
N THR A 3 33.58 -5.42 45.78
CA THR A 3 33.43 -4.26 46.67
C THR A 3 32.99 -3.06 45.83
N MET A 4 31.85 -2.46 46.16
CA MET A 4 31.39 -1.25 45.48
C MET A 4 32.44 -0.14 45.62
N PRO A 5 32.72 0.64 44.56
CA PRO A 5 33.67 1.74 44.66
C PRO A 5 33.23 2.74 45.72
N GLU A 6 34.17 3.18 46.56
CA GLU A 6 33.94 4.20 47.58
C GLU A 6 33.50 5.51 46.89
N CYS A 7 32.43 6.14 47.39
CA CYS A 7 31.81 7.34 46.81
C CYS A 7 31.54 8.37 47.92
N VAL A 8 31.38 9.65 47.53
CA VAL A 8 31.14 10.76 48.44
C VAL A 8 29.77 11.35 48.16
N SER A 9 28.92 11.43 49.18
CA SER A 9 27.65 12.14 49.11
C SER A 9 27.86 13.66 49.04
N VAL A 10 26.87 14.40 48.54
CA VAL A 10 26.94 15.87 48.50
C VAL A 10 27.15 16.45 49.90
N SER A 11 26.51 15.89 50.93
CA SER A 11 26.67 16.33 52.32
C SER A 11 28.09 16.08 52.85
N GLU A 12 28.67 14.92 52.57
CA GLU A 12 30.05 14.60 52.98
C GLU A 12 31.05 15.50 52.24
N PHE A 13 30.86 15.72 50.94
CA PHE A 13 31.72 16.61 50.16
C PHE A 13 31.66 18.05 50.69
N VAL A 14 30.46 18.58 50.99
CA VAL A 14 30.31 19.93 51.56
C VAL A 14 30.99 20.04 52.91
N GLN A 15 30.83 19.03 53.77
CA GLN A 15 31.48 19.01 55.08
C GLN A 15 33.01 19.01 54.96
N GLU A 16 33.57 18.13 54.13
CA GLU A 16 35.02 18.00 53.92
C GLU A 16 35.63 19.28 53.33
N VAL A 17 34.96 19.91 52.34
CA VAL A 17 35.42 21.17 51.76
C VAL A 17 35.33 22.32 52.76
N GLN A 18 34.32 22.34 53.64
CA GLN A 18 34.18 23.35 54.68
C GLN A 18 35.27 23.22 55.76
N GLU A 19 35.58 21.98 56.15
CA GLU A 19 36.67 21.67 57.08
C GLU A 19 38.02 22.09 56.49
N ASP A 20 38.30 21.72 55.24
CA ASP A 20 39.49 22.16 54.48
C ASP A 20 39.59 23.68 54.35
N TRP A 21 38.46 24.36 54.11
CA TRP A 21 38.43 25.82 54.02
C TRP A 21 38.76 26.49 55.35
N SER A 22 38.30 25.91 56.45
CA SER A 22 38.56 26.42 57.80
C SER A 22 39.99 26.15 58.28
N SER A 23 40.60 25.05 57.86
CA SER A 23 41.95 24.62 58.28
C SER A 23 42.76 24.02 57.10
N PRO A 24 43.26 24.86 56.16
CA PRO A 24 43.84 24.39 54.89
C PRO A 24 45.15 23.58 55.03
N THR A 25 45.93 23.82 56.08
CA THR A 25 47.23 23.20 56.33
C THR A 25 47.13 21.82 56.98
N THR A 26 45.93 21.41 57.44
CA THR A 26 45.68 20.08 58.02
C THR A 26 44.79 19.21 57.13
N SER A 27 44.60 19.62 55.87
CA SER A 27 43.72 18.93 54.92
C SER A 27 44.14 17.47 54.69
N SER A 28 43.15 16.57 54.70
CA SER A 28 43.32 15.14 54.37
C SER A 28 42.64 14.75 53.04
N PHE A 29 42.24 15.76 52.25
CA PHE A 29 41.39 15.64 51.07
C PHE A 29 41.93 14.71 49.98
N THR A 30 43.24 14.49 49.93
CA THR A 30 43.87 13.52 49.03
C THR A 30 43.24 12.13 49.14
N SER A 31 42.83 11.72 50.35
CA SER A 31 42.15 10.43 50.57
C SER A 31 40.77 10.33 49.92
N LYS A 32 40.10 11.47 49.69
CA LYS A 32 38.74 11.56 49.12
C LYS A 32 38.72 11.72 47.61
N MET A 33 39.86 12.00 47.00
CA MET A 33 40.00 12.25 45.56
C MET A 33 39.42 11.09 44.72
N ILE A 34 39.81 9.86 45.00
CA ILE A 34 39.32 8.68 44.27
C ILE A 34 37.79 8.55 44.41
N SER A 35 37.27 8.77 45.61
CA SER A 35 35.84 8.68 45.90
C SER A 35 35.03 9.78 45.17
N CYS A 36 35.58 10.99 45.03
CA CYS A 36 34.97 12.06 44.22
C CYS A 36 34.93 11.69 42.74
N ARG A 37 36.01 11.13 42.20
CA ARG A 37 36.06 10.66 40.80
C ARG A 37 35.06 9.54 40.53
N ASN A 38 34.97 8.56 41.43
CA ASN A 38 33.98 7.48 41.34
C ASN A 38 32.55 8.03 41.37
N THR A 39 32.29 9.02 42.21
CA THR A 39 30.98 9.68 42.31
C THR A 39 30.59 10.33 40.98
N VAL A 40 31.48 11.09 40.36
CA VAL A 40 31.23 11.70 39.04
C VAL A 40 30.97 10.65 37.97
N TYR A 41 31.77 9.58 37.94
CA TYR A 41 31.58 8.48 36.99
C TYR A 41 30.20 7.83 37.11
N LEU A 42 29.74 7.52 38.32
CA LEU A 42 28.40 6.96 38.55
C LEU A 42 27.28 7.93 38.19
N LEU A 43 27.47 9.23 38.45
CA LEU A 43 26.53 10.26 38.05
C LEU A 43 26.44 10.37 36.52
N GLU A 44 27.54 10.22 35.79
CA GLU A 44 27.53 10.17 34.33
C GLU A 44 26.78 8.97 33.77
N GLU A 45 27.03 7.77 34.31
CA GLU A 45 26.29 6.57 33.88
C GLU A 45 24.78 6.73 34.10
N ALA A 46 24.38 7.29 35.25
CA ALA A 46 22.99 7.59 35.55
C ALA A 46 22.41 8.61 34.55
N LEU A 47 23.10 9.72 34.30
CA LEU A 47 22.66 10.76 33.37
C LEU A 47 22.58 10.29 31.92
N ASP A 48 23.51 9.43 31.48
CA ASP A 48 23.48 8.84 30.12
C ASP A 48 22.28 7.87 29.98
N SER A 49 21.98 7.09 31.02
CA SER A 49 20.76 6.26 31.08
C SER A 49 19.49 7.11 31.01
N ASP A 50 19.41 8.15 31.83
CA ASP A 50 18.27 9.08 31.85
C ASP A 50 18.08 9.78 30.50
N ARG A 51 19.19 10.20 29.87
CA ARG A 51 19.19 10.82 28.55
C ARG A 51 18.55 9.90 27.51
N LEU A 52 18.85 8.60 27.53
CA LEU A 52 18.26 7.65 26.58
C LEU A 52 16.74 7.53 26.75
N VAL A 53 16.27 7.48 28.00
CA VAL A 53 14.83 7.40 28.31
C VAL A 53 14.12 8.68 27.90
N LEU A 54 14.66 9.85 28.27
CA LEU A 54 14.08 11.15 27.93
C LEU A 54 14.09 11.40 26.42
N GLN A 55 15.09 10.91 25.68
CA GLN A 55 15.10 10.95 24.21
C GLN A 55 13.98 10.11 23.60
N LYS A 56 13.74 8.89 24.11
CA LYS A 56 12.61 8.06 23.65
C LYS A 56 11.27 8.74 23.94
N MET A 57 11.10 9.28 25.16
CA MET A 57 9.90 10.02 25.55
C MET A 57 9.67 11.22 24.64
N LYS A 58 10.72 11.99 24.35
CA LYS A 58 10.66 13.13 23.42
C LYS A 58 10.25 12.70 22.01
N LYS A 59 10.79 11.59 21.47
CA LYS A 59 10.43 11.08 20.15
C LYS A 59 8.93 10.75 20.09
N ALA A 60 8.42 10.07 21.11
CA ALA A 60 6.99 9.74 21.22
C ALA A 60 6.11 11.00 21.37
N ALA A 61 6.53 11.96 22.21
CA ALA A 61 5.79 13.22 22.39
C ALA A 61 5.75 14.07 21.10
N LYS A 62 6.84 14.07 20.32
CA LYS A 62 6.89 14.71 19.00
C LYS A 62 5.94 14.03 18.01
N ALA A 63 5.94 12.70 17.95
CA ALA A 63 5.03 11.94 17.09
C ALA A 63 3.56 12.21 17.43
N LYS A 64 3.21 12.22 18.73
CA LYS A 64 1.85 12.57 19.21
C LYS A 64 1.45 13.99 18.81
N TYR A 65 2.37 14.95 18.88
CA TYR A 65 2.11 16.33 18.45
C TYR A 65 1.88 16.42 16.94
N THR A 66 2.75 15.81 16.12
CA THR A 66 2.64 15.83 14.65
C THR A 66 1.33 15.19 14.18
N SER A 67 1.03 13.98 14.66
CA SER A 67 -0.24 13.31 14.35
C SER A 67 -1.46 14.13 14.80
N GLY A 68 -1.38 14.79 15.96
CA GLY A 68 -2.42 15.69 16.42
C GLY A 68 -2.63 16.90 15.50
N GLN A 69 -1.57 17.50 14.97
CA GLN A 69 -1.67 18.62 14.01
C GLN A 69 -2.25 18.19 12.68
N GLU A 70 -1.84 17.04 12.16
CA GLU A 70 -2.39 16.46 10.93
C GLU A 70 -3.88 16.17 11.09
N HIS A 71 -4.29 15.57 12.21
CA HIS A 71 -5.70 15.32 12.50
C HIS A 71 -6.54 16.61 12.56
N VAL A 72 -6.03 17.67 13.20
CA VAL A 72 -6.65 19.00 13.18
C VAL A 72 -6.81 19.50 11.74
N SER A 73 -5.75 19.45 10.93
CA SER A 73 -5.75 19.91 9.54
C SER A 73 -6.80 19.19 8.69
N HIS A 74 -6.87 17.86 8.80
CA HIS A 74 -7.86 17.05 8.09
C HIS A 74 -9.30 17.39 8.52
N LEU A 75 -9.55 17.59 9.81
CA LEU A 75 -10.87 18.02 10.28
C LEU A 75 -11.26 19.39 9.72
N GLU A 76 -10.33 20.34 9.63
CA GLU A 76 -10.61 21.65 9.03
C GLU A 76 -10.95 21.55 7.54
N GLN A 77 -10.26 20.71 6.78
CA GLN A 77 -10.57 20.46 5.37
C GLN A 77 -11.96 19.82 5.19
N TYR A 78 -12.31 18.87 6.08
CA TYR A 78 -13.63 18.24 6.09
C TYR A 78 -14.74 19.25 6.40
N ILE A 79 -14.53 20.11 7.40
CA ILE A 79 -15.44 21.22 7.74
C ILE A 79 -15.64 22.15 6.55
N ASN A 80 -14.55 22.59 5.91
CA ASN A 80 -14.62 23.48 4.75
C ASN A 80 -15.41 22.86 3.59
N SER A 81 -15.34 21.54 3.43
CA SER A 81 -16.09 20.81 2.40
C SER A 81 -17.59 20.76 2.71
N MET A 82 -17.96 20.55 3.97
CA MET A 82 -19.37 20.63 4.42
C MET A 82 -19.94 22.03 4.23
N GLU A 83 -19.17 23.09 4.50
CA GLU A 83 -19.61 24.47 4.28
C GLU A 83 -19.82 24.78 2.80
N LYS A 84 -18.93 24.32 1.92
CA LYS A 84 -19.12 24.44 0.46
C LYS A 84 -20.38 23.70 -0.01
N LEU A 85 -20.62 22.50 0.51
CA LEU A 85 -21.82 21.74 0.18
C LEU A 85 -23.09 22.45 0.67
N SER A 86 -23.05 23.02 1.87
CA SER A 86 -24.10 23.91 2.38
C SER A 86 -24.40 25.04 1.40
N VAL A 87 -23.39 25.78 0.93
CA VAL A 87 -23.56 26.88 -0.04
C VAL A 87 -24.20 26.37 -1.34
N ASN A 88 -23.72 25.26 -1.89
CA ASN A 88 -24.26 24.68 -3.12
C ASN A 88 -25.74 24.30 -2.98
N CYS A 89 -26.12 23.65 -1.87
CA CYS A 89 -27.51 23.29 -1.60
C CYS A 89 -28.40 24.54 -1.51
N HIS A 90 -27.96 25.60 -0.83
CA HIS A 90 -28.70 26.86 -0.79
C HIS A 90 -28.87 27.48 -2.19
N SER A 91 -27.83 27.47 -3.02
CA SER A 91 -27.90 27.98 -4.40
C SER A 91 -28.86 27.16 -5.29
N ASN A 92 -29.03 25.87 -5.01
CA ASN A 92 -29.94 24.98 -5.73
C ASN A 92 -31.39 25.01 -5.20
N GLY A 93 -31.69 25.84 -4.19
CA GLY A 93 -33.01 25.93 -3.57
C GLY A 93 -33.27 24.87 -2.49
N GLU A 94 -32.28 24.03 -2.15
CA GLU A 94 -32.35 23.00 -1.11
C GLU A 94 -31.98 23.57 0.27
N THR A 95 -32.73 24.58 0.72
CA THR A 95 -32.40 25.36 1.93
C THR A 95 -32.35 24.52 3.21
N GLU A 96 -33.23 23.53 3.36
CA GLU A 96 -33.30 22.62 4.51
C GLU A 96 -32.04 21.73 4.60
N VAL A 97 -31.57 21.22 3.46
CA VAL A 97 -30.37 20.37 3.36
C VAL A 97 -29.11 21.21 3.54
N GLY A 98 -29.05 22.39 2.93
CA GLY A 98 -27.95 23.32 3.10
C GLY A 98 -27.77 23.75 4.56
N SER A 99 -28.86 24.09 5.23
CA SER A 99 -28.85 24.47 6.66
C SER A 99 -28.34 23.33 7.55
N ALA A 100 -28.64 22.08 7.20
CA ALA A 100 -28.14 20.91 7.93
C ALA A 100 -26.62 20.75 7.81
N PHE A 101 -26.07 20.85 6.61
CA PHE A 101 -24.62 20.81 6.40
C PHE A 101 -23.90 21.96 7.11
N CYS A 102 -24.49 23.16 7.09
CA CYS A 102 -23.97 24.31 7.82
C CYS A 102 -23.88 24.03 9.33
N ARG A 103 -24.96 23.50 9.91
CA ARG A 103 -25.03 23.24 11.35
C ARG A 103 -24.09 22.12 11.81
N LEU A 104 -23.92 21.09 11.00
CA LEU A 104 -22.94 20.02 11.27
C LEU A 104 -21.50 20.53 11.17
N ALA A 105 -21.22 21.47 10.25
CA ALA A 105 -19.93 22.14 10.16
C ALA A 105 -19.64 22.98 11.40
N ASP A 106 -20.62 23.74 11.91
CA ASP A 106 -20.48 24.51 13.15
C ASP A 106 -20.14 23.62 14.35
N PHE A 107 -20.87 22.52 14.55
CA PHE A 107 -20.58 21.55 15.61
C PHE A 107 -19.17 20.97 15.50
N SER A 108 -18.73 20.69 14.27
CA SER A 108 -17.40 20.18 14.02
C SER A 108 -16.32 21.23 14.35
N LYS A 109 -16.55 22.52 14.06
CA LYS A 109 -15.65 23.62 14.46
C LYS A 109 -15.54 23.75 15.97
N GLU A 110 -16.65 23.60 16.68
CA GLU A 110 -16.69 23.63 18.15
C GLU A 110 -15.85 22.50 18.78
N LEU A 111 -15.67 21.37 18.09
CA LEU A 111 -14.80 20.26 18.53
C LEU A 111 -13.31 20.45 18.16
N VAL A 112 -13.02 21.11 17.04
CA VAL A 112 -11.65 21.35 16.56
C VAL A 112 -10.91 22.37 17.43
N SER A 113 -11.58 23.42 17.91
CA SER A 113 -10.95 24.48 18.71
C SER A 113 -10.31 23.97 20.01
N PRO A 114 -11.00 23.17 20.85
CA PRO A 114 -10.40 22.56 22.05
C PRO A 114 -9.22 21.63 21.71
N MET A 115 -9.30 20.91 20.58
CA MET A 115 -8.22 20.01 20.13
C MET A 115 -6.97 20.77 19.71
N LYS A 116 -7.13 21.90 19.00
CA LYS A 116 -6.03 22.82 18.67
C LYS A 116 -5.32 23.31 19.92
N ASN A 117 -6.07 23.70 20.95
CA ASN A 117 -5.49 24.14 22.21
C ASN A 117 -4.72 23.01 22.91
N LEU A 118 -5.25 21.79 22.94
CA LEU A 118 -4.57 20.63 23.52
C LEU A 118 -3.23 20.32 22.80
N VAL A 119 -3.24 20.31 21.48
CA VAL A 119 -2.07 19.96 20.66
C VAL A 119 -1.04 21.10 20.64
N SER A 120 -1.47 22.32 20.31
CA SER A 120 -0.57 23.44 20.09
C SER A 120 -0.10 24.10 21.39
N GLN A 121 -0.94 24.20 22.43
CA GLN A 121 -0.55 24.85 23.68
C GLN A 121 0.08 23.87 24.68
N HIS A 122 -0.53 22.70 24.89
CA HIS A 122 -0.11 21.82 25.98
C HIS A 122 0.93 20.78 25.55
N MET A 123 0.74 20.11 24.42
CA MET A 123 1.71 19.13 23.92
C MET A 123 3.01 19.79 23.42
N LEU A 124 2.92 20.89 22.65
CA LEU A 124 4.11 21.57 22.14
C LEU A 124 4.88 22.29 23.25
N HIS A 125 4.22 23.18 24.00
CA HIS A 125 4.93 24.05 24.95
C HIS A 125 5.31 23.35 26.25
N ASN A 126 4.40 22.62 26.88
CA ASN A 126 4.70 22.03 28.20
C ASN A 126 5.52 20.75 28.12
N ILE A 127 5.39 19.97 27.04
CA ILE A 127 6.05 18.67 26.91
C ILE A 127 7.23 18.74 25.93
N ASN A 128 6.99 19.07 24.65
CA ASN A 128 8.05 19.00 23.63
C ASN A 128 9.18 20.01 23.89
N PHE A 129 8.87 21.29 24.13
CA PHE A 129 9.93 22.28 24.42
C PHE A 129 10.67 21.99 25.73
N PHE A 130 9.96 21.53 26.75
CA PHE A 130 10.58 21.15 28.02
C PHE A 130 11.57 19.98 27.84
N LEU A 131 11.14 18.92 27.16
CA LEU A 131 12.00 17.78 26.85
C LEU A 131 13.16 18.17 25.94
N ASP A 132 12.96 19.05 24.95
CA ASP A 132 14.06 19.58 24.12
C ASP A 132 15.08 20.33 24.95
N SER A 133 14.65 21.20 25.88
CA SER A 133 15.52 21.97 26.76
C SER A 133 16.39 21.09 27.65
N VAL A 134 15.79 20.09 28.31
CA VAL A 134 16.52 19.16 29.20
C VAL A 134 17.50 18.29 28.40
N VAL A 135 17.07 17.77 27.24
CA VAL A 135 17.81 16.77 26.48
C VAL A 135 18.91 17.37 25.61
N LYS A 136 18.65 18.51 24.94
CA LYS A 136 19.61 19.18 24.04
C LYS A 136 20.40 20.28 24.75
N GLY A 137 19.86 20.86 25.82
CA GLY A 137 20.52 21.86 26.65
C GLY A 137 21.25 21.20 27.81
N ASP A 138 20.53 20.97 28.92
CA ASP A 138 21.16 20.67 30.20
C ASP A 138 22.00 19.38 30.20
N LEU A 139 21.50 18.28 29.63
CA LEU A 139 22.22 17.00 29.58
C LEU A 139 23.43 17.03 28.62
N ARG A 140 23.43 17.94 27.63
CA ARG A 140 24.57 18.12 26.73
C ARG A 140 25.69 18.94 27.39
N GLU A 141 25.31 19.97 28.13
CA GLU A 141 26.21 20.86 28.87
C GLU A 141 27.06 20.09 29.90
N VAL A 142 26.47 19.13 30.63
CA VAL A 142 27.22 18.32 31.62
C VAL A 142 28.35 17.51 30.97
N LYS A 143 28.05 16.81 29.86
CA LYS A 143 29.01 15.94 29.17
C LYS A 143 30.10 16.72 28.42
N GLY A 144 29.79 17.93 27.97
CA GLY A 144 30.70 18.78 27.21
C GLY A 144 31.48 19.78 28.06
N ASP A 145 30.75 20.68 28.70
CA ASP A 145 31.27 21.93 29.23
C ASP A 145 31.73 21.82 30.69
N LEU A 146 31.14 20.91 31.47
CA LEU A 146 31.53 20.70 32.89
C LEU A 146 32.45 19.50 33.11
N LYS A 147 32.35 18.45 32.29
CA LYS A 147 33.23 17.28 32.41
C LYS A 147 34.70 17.59 32.10
N LYS A 148 34.95 18.41 31.06
CA LYS A 148 36.32 18.77 30.65
C LYS A 148 37.08 19.55 31.72
N PRO A 149 36.52 20.62 32.34
CA PRO A 149 37.14 21.28 33.48
C PRO A 149 37.40 20.35 34.65
N PHE A 150 36.44 19.49 35.00
CA PHE A 150 36.60 18.50 36.09
C PHE A 150 37.78 17.54 35.83
N ASP A 151 37.86 16.93 34.64
CA ASP A 151 38.95 16.02 34.28
C ASP A 151 40.31 16.71 34.22
N LYS A 152 40.32 18.00 33.88
CA LYS A 152 41.53 18.81 33.86
C LYS A 152 42.01 19.06 35.29
N THR A 153 41.16 19.62 36.16
CA THR A 153 41.54 19.94 37.55
C THR A 153 41.86 18.68 38.36
N TRP A 154 41.21 17.56 38.08
CA TRP A 154 41.59 16.23 38.60
C TRP A 154 43.04 15.86 38.24
N ARG A 155 43.38 15.91 36.94
CA ARG A 155 44.71 15.53 36.45
C ARG A 155 45.79 16.48 36.95
N ASP A 156 45.50 17.78 36.99
CA ASP A 156 46.42 18.79 37.50
C ASP A 156 46.72 18.52 39.00
N TYR A 157 45.70 18.22 39.81
CA TYR A 157 45.88 17.84 41.20
C TYR A 157 46.70 16.55 41.34
N GLU A 158 46.37 15.49 40.61
CA GLU A 158 47.06 14.20 40.69
C GLU A 158 48.54 14.33 40.29
N SER A 159 48.83 15.11 39.25
CA SER A 159 50.19 15.39 38.79
C SER A 159 50.99 16.17 39.83
N ARG A 160 50.41 17.24 40.40
CA ARG A 160 51.07 18.05 41.43
C ARG A 160 51.29 17.24 42.71
N PHE A 161 50.33 16.42 43.13
CA PHE A 161 50.46 15.53 44.28
C PHE A 161 51.68 14.61 44.15
N LYS A 162 51.82 13.90 43.01
CA LYS A 162 52.95 13.01 42.75
C LYS A 162 54.29 13.76 42.71
N GLN A 163 54.30 14.98 42.18
CA GLN A 163 55.48 15.83 42.16
C GLN A 163 55.91 16.24 43.57
N VAL A 164 54.99 16.79 44.36
CA VAL A 164 55.26 17.24 45.74
C VAL A 164 55.69 16.06 46.62
N GLU A 165 55.02 14.92 46.51
CA GLU A 165 55.38 13.70 47.25
C GLU A 165 56.83 13.26 46.93
N LYS A 166 57.21 13.30 45.65
CA LYS A 166 58.56 12.96 45.20
C LYS A 166 59.60 13.97 45.70
N GLU A 167 59.34 15.27 45.55
CA GLU A 167 60.23 16.36 46.00
C GLU A 167 60.49 16.27 47.52
N LYS A 168 59.43 16.07 48.33
CA LYS A 168 59.57 15.97 49.79
C LYS A 168 60.27 14.68 50.22
N ARG A 169 60.05 13.56 49.52
CA ARG A 169 60.77 12.29 49.76
C ARG A 169 62.25 12.39 49.40
N GLU A 170 62.59 13.10 48.32
CA GLU A 170 63.98 13.37 47.93
C GLU A 170 64.67 14.34 48.89
N LEU A 171 63.98 15.40 49.33
CA LEU A 171 64.47 16.34 50.34
C LEU A 171 64.78 15.65 51.67
N ALA A 172 63.89 14.77 52.15
CA ALA A 172 64.12 13.97 53.36
C ALA A 172 65.39 13.10 53.26
N ARG A 173 65.63 12.48 52.09
CA ARG A 173 66.85 11.71 51.81
C ARG A 173 68.11 12.58 51.84
N GLN A 174 68.05 13.81 51.33
CA GLN A 174 69.20 14.73 51.29
C GLN A 174 69.63 15.19 52.69
N TYR A 175 68.69 15.35 53.63
CA TYR A 175 68.99 15.71 55.03
C TYR A 175 69.39 14.50 55.91
N GLY A 176 69.66 13.33 55.33
CA GLY A 176 70.07 12.13 56.07
C GLY A 176 68.96 11.50 56.90
N MET A 177 67.70 11.91 56.68
CA MET A 177 66.54 11.39 57.39
C MET A 177 65.91 10.25 56.59
N VAL A 178 66.00 9.01 57.08
CA VAL A 178 65.21 7.89 56.53
C VAL A 178 63.80 7.98 57.11
N ARG A 179 63.00 8.96 56.67
CA ARG A 179 61.56 9.00 56.94
C ARG A 179 60.84 8.19 55.85
N SER A 180 60.03 7.21 56.26
CA SER A 180 59.19 6.42 55.36
C SER A 180 57.98 7.19 54.82
N GLU A 181 57.52 8.21 55.55
CA GLU A 181 56.30 8.97 55.27
C GLU A 181 56.54 10.48 55.39
N VAL A 182 56.00 11.24 54.43
CA VAL A 182 55.97 12.72 54.42
C VAL A 182 54.76 13.18 55.21
N SER A 183 54.88 14.25 56.02
CA SER A 183 53.75 14.74 56.83
C SER A 183 52.62 15.26 55.94
N GLY A 184 51.38 14.84 56.20
CA GLY A 184 50.21 15.26 55.42
C GLY A 184 50.04 16.79 55.37
N GLY A 185 50.41 17.50 56.44
CA GLY A 185 50.33 18.96 56.48
C GLY A 185 51.32 19.68 55.54
N GLU A 186 52.51 19.11 55.33
CA GLU A 186 53.53 19.68 54.41
C GLU A 186 53.13 19.51 52.94
N ILE A 187 52.33 18.47 52.65
CA ILE A 187 51.76 18.22 51.32
C ILE A 187 50.50 19.06 51.12
N ALA A 188 49.70 19.26 52.18
CA ALA A 188 48.46 20.02 52.14
C ALA A 188 48.66 21.50 51.77
N GLU A 189 49.75 22.13 52.23
CA GLU A 189 50.09 23.53 51.93
C GLU A 189 50.49 23.71 50.44
N GLU A 190 51.34 22.83 49.92
CA GLU A 190 51.82 22.87 48.52
C GLU A 190 50.74 22.53 47.47
N LEU A 191 49.63 21.91 47.89
CA LEU A 191 48.51 21.51 47.04
C LEU A 191 47.29 22.41 47.17
N GLU A 192 47.34 23.48 47.96
CA GLU A 192 46.17 24.30 48.24
C GLU A 192 45.51 24.86 46.97
N LYS A 193 46.32 25.32 46.01
CA LYS A 193 45.82 25.89 44.75
C LYS A 193 45.07 24.84 43.92
N GLU A 194 45.70 23.71 43.64
CA GLU A 194 45.11 22.63 42.86
C GLU A 194 43.91 22.01 43.58
N ARG A 195 43.97 21.90 44.92
CA ARG A 195 42.85 21.43 45.75
C ARG A 195 41.62 22.32 45.57
N ARG A 196 41.79 23.64 45.72
CA ARG A 196 40.69 24.61 45.54
C ARG A 196 40.15 24.59 44.12
N SER A 197 41.00 24.48 43.10
CA SER A 197 40.56 24.37 41.71
C SER A 197 39.73 23.09 41.46
N PHE A 198 40.14 21.95 42.01
CA PHE A 198 39.37 20.71 41.91
C PHE A 198 38.04 20.80 42.67
N GLN A 199 38.06 21.29 43.92
CA GLN A 199 36.86 21.45 44.75
C GLN A 199 35.84 22.37 44.06
N LEU A 200 36.28 23.46 43.43
CA LEU A 200 35.42 24.33 42.64
C LEU A 200 34.76 23.59 41.46
N SER A 201 35.55 22.90 40.63
CA SER A 201 34.99 22.15 39.50
C SER A 201 34.04 21.03 39.94
N MET A 202 34.31 20.37 41.07
CA MET A 202 33.41 19.38 41.66
C MET A 202 32.11 20.03 42.17
N CYS A 203 32.19 21.19 42.83
CA CYS A 203 31.02 21.97 43.24
C CYS A 203 30.14 22.34 42.04
N GLU A 204 30.72 22.93 40.99
CA GLU A 204 30.00 23.33 39.76
C GLU A 204 29.31 22.12 39.10
N TYR A 205 30.01 20.99 39.03
CA TYR A 205 29.45 19.75 38.51
C TYR A 205 28.26 19.26 39.35
N LEU A 206 28.41 19.17 40.67
CA LEU A 206 27.34 18.70 41.57
C LEU A 206 26.11 19.63 41.56
N ILE A 207 26.32 20.95 41.46
CA ILE A 207 25.24 21.94 41.30
C ILE A 207 24.44 21.63 40.04
N LYS A 208 25.11 21.50 38.89
CA LYS A 208 24.43 21.23 37.62
C LYS A 208 23.69 19.90 37.60
N VAL A 209 24.30 18.85 38.15
CA VAL A 209 23.64 17.53 38.28
C VAL A 209 22.37 17.64 39.13
N ASN A 210 22.40 18.44 40.20
CA ASN A 210 21.23 18.67 41.05
C ASN A 210 20.13 19.50 40.36
N GLU A 211 20.51 20.50 39.56
CA GLU A 211 19.57 21.24 38.71
C GLU A 211 18.86 20.31 37.71
N ILE A 212 19.62 19.45 37.03
CA ILE A 212 19.07 18.46 36.09
C ILE A 212 18.16 17.48 36.81
N LYS A 213 18.53 17.02 38.01
CA LYS A 213 17.70 16.15 38.84
C LYS A 213 16.36 16.80 39.18
N THR A 214 16.34 18.09 39.50
CA THR A 214 15.10 18.85 39.74
C THR A 214 14.26 18.94 38.47
N LYS A 215 14.86 19.31 37.33
CA LYS A 215 14.17 19.44 36.05
C LYS A 215 13.55 18.12 35.58
N ARG A 216 14.33 17.03 35.55
CA ARG A 216 13.85 15.72 35.08
C ARG A 216 12.86 15.06 36.03
N GLY A 217 12.86 15.45 37.31
CA GLY A 217 11.97 14.92 38.33
C GLY A 217 10.74 15.80 38.54
N VAL A 218 10.90 16.84 39.35
CA VAL A 218 9.80 17.67 39.84
C VAL A 218 9.16 18.47 38.71
N ASP A 219 9.96 19.15 37.90
CA ASP A 219 9.42 20.04 36.86
C ASP A 219 8.74 19.26 35.74
N LEU A 220 9.32 18.13 35.33
CA LEU A 220 8.72 17.23 34.35
C LEU A 220 7.35 16.72 34.85
N LEU A 221 7.25 16.28 36.10
CA LEU A 221 5.99 15.84 36.69
C LEU A 221 4.96 16.97 36.74
N GLN A 222 5.37 18.19 37.10
CA GLN A 222 4.49 19.35 37.12
C GLN A 222 3.94 19.68 35.72
N ASN A 223 4.76 19.53 34.67
CA ASN A 223 4.34 19.72 33.29
C ASN A 223 3.41 18.60 32.81
N LEU A 224 3.65 17.35 33.22
CA LEU A 224 2.73 16.23 32.95
C LEU A 224 1.38 16.44 33.62
N ILE A 225 1.34 16.91 34.88
CA ILE A 225 0.09 17.23 35.58
C ILE A 225 -0.72 18.28 34.79
N LYS A 226 -0.07 19.36 34.35
CA LYS A 226 -0.71 20.39 33.50
C LYS A 226 -1.26 19.78 32.21
N HIS A 227 -0.48 18.92 31.55
CA HIS A 227 -0.87 18.25 30.32
C HIS A 227 -2.12 17.37 30.50
N TYR A 228 -2.17 16.57 31.58
CA TYR A 228 -3.34 15.74 31.87
C TYR A 228 -4.58 16.54 32.30
N HIS A 229 -4.40 17.67 32.99
CA HIS A 229 -5.50 18.59 33.30
C HIS A 229 -6.14 19.13 32.02
N SER A 230 -5.32 19.54 31.04
CA SER A 230 -5.83 20.00 29.75
C SER A 230 -6.51 18.91 28.93
N HIS A 231 -6.03 17.67 28.99
CA HIS A 231 -6.74 16.52 28.40
C HIS A 231 -8.13 16.34 29.00
N ASN A 232 -8.26 16.48 30.32
CA ASN A 232 -9.55 16.35 30.99
C ASN A 232 -10.51 17.46 30.53
N ASN A 233 -10.05 18.70 30.50
CA ASN A 233 -10.85 19.84 30.04
C ASN A 233 -11.31 19.65 28.59
N PHE A 234 -10.41 19.21 27.69
CA PHE A 234 -10.75 18.85 26.32
C PHE A 234 -11.88 17.82 26.24
N LEU A 235 -11.78 16.73 27.00
CA LEU A 235 -12.82 15.68 27.01
C LEU A 235 -14.16 16.19 27.53
N GLN A 236 -14.16 17.06 28.54
CA GLN A 236 -15.39 17.66 29.06
C GLN A 236 -16.09 18.54 28.02
N GLU A 237 -15.32 19.35 27.29
CA GLU A 237 -15.85 20.19 26.19
C GLU A 237 -16.41 19.35 25.03
N CYS A 238 -15.72 18.26 24.67
CA CYS A 238 -16.20 17.32 23.65
C CYS A 238 -17.54 16.70 24.07
N VAL A 239 -17.64 16.18 25.30
CA VAL A 239 -18.87 15.57 25.81
C VAL A 239 -20.05 16.55 25.77
N SER A 240 -19.84 17.79 26.21
CA SER A 240 -20.87 18.84 26.16
C SER A 240 -21.36 19.11 24.73
N THR A 241 -20.44 19.17 23.77
CA THR A 241 -20.77 19.43 22.35
C THR A 241 -21.47 18.23 21.70
N THR A 242 -21.00 17.01 21.94
CA THR A 242 -21.63 15.80 21.41
C THR A 242 -23.05 15.58 21.96
N GLN A 243 -23.33 15.98 23.20
CA GLN A 243 -24.69 15.92 23.75
C GLN A 243 -25.66 16.84 22.99
N ARG A 244 -25.25 18.07 22.66
CA ARG A 244 -26.06 18.99 21.84
C ARG A 244 -26.24 18.45 20.41
N LEU A 245 -25.18 17.89 19.82
CA LEU A 245 -25.26 17.27 18.50
C LEU A 245 -26.25 16.10 18.47
N LYS A 246 -26.27 15.27 19.52
CA LYS A 246 -27.22 14.15 19.63
C LYS A 246 -28.67 14.63 19.55
N GLN A 247 -29.02 15.67 20.31
CA GLN A 247 -30.36 16.25 20.27
C GLN A 247 -30.72 16.77 18.87
N TYR A 248 -29.77 17.44 18.21
CA TYR A 248 -29.97 17.94 16.85
C TYR A 248 -30.14 16.82 15.80
N MET A 249 -29.42 15.69 15.92
CA MET A 249 -29.54 14.57 14.99
C MET A 249 -30.94 13.94 14.99
N GLU A 250 -31.60 13.90 16.16
CA GLU A 250 -32.98 13.39 16.27
C GLU A 250 -33.96 14.28 15.50
N GLU A 251 -33.82 15.60 15.60
CA GLU A 251 -34.62 16.58 14.84
C GLU A 251 -34.33 16.51 13.33
N LEU A 252 -33.05 16.42 12.96
CA LEU A 252 -32.60 16.41 11.56
C LEU A 252 -33.15 15.21 10.79
N ASN A 253 -33.25 14.03 11.41
CA ASN A 253 -33.82 12.84 10.76
C ASN A 253 -35.26 13.07 10.29
N GLY A 254 -36.07 13.80 11.07
CA GLY A 254 -37.44 14.16 10.69
C GLY A 254 -37.48 15.11 9.49
N VAL A 255 -36.60 16.12 9.48
CA VAL A 255 -36.46 17.07 8.36
C VAL A 255 -36.06 16.33 7.08
N LEU A 256 -35.04 15.47 7.14
CA LEU A 256 -34.55 14.71 5.98
C LEU A 256 -35.59 13.73 5.43
N ALA A 257 -36.37 13.08 6.31
CA ALA A 257 -37.46 12.21 5.88
C ALA A 257 -38.53 13.00 5.09
N THR A 258 -38.85 14.21 5.55
CA THR A 258 -39.82 15.10 4.89
C THR A 258 -39.32 15.58 3.53
N VAL A 259 -38.05 16.00 3.45
CA VAL A 259 -37.41 16.41 2.18
C VAL A 259 -37.42 15.25 1.18
N LYS A 260 -37.01 14.06 1.61
CA LYS A 260 -37.00 12.86 0.75
C LYS A 260 -38.38 12.51 0.24
N GLN A 261 -39.40 12.57 1.11
CA GLN A 261 -40.78 12.32 0.70
C GLN A 261 -41.24 13.32 -0.37
N ARG A 262 -40.93 14.61 -0.20
CA ARG A 262 -41.26 15.66 -1.19
C ARG A 262 -40.63 15.37 -2.55
N GLN A 263 -39.34 15.03 -2.57
CA GLN A 263 -38.61 14.67 -3.81
C GLN A 263 -39.17 13.41 -4.48
N ASP A 264 -39.56 12.39 -3.69
CA ASP A 264 -40.18 11.17 -4.22
C ASP A 264 -41.56 11.44 -4.83
N GLU A 265 -42.34 12.35 -4.25
CA GLU A 265 -43.64 12.80 -4.78
C GLU A 265 -43.47 13.59 -6.08
N GLU A 266 -42.54 14.55 -6.13
CA GLU A 266 -42.19 15.29 -7.35
C GLU A 266 -41.76 14.34 -8.48
N LYS A 267 -40.90 13.36 -8.17
CA LYS A 267 -40.49 12.32 -9.12
C LYS A 267 -41.68 11.54 -9.66
N LYS A 268 -42.63 11.13 -8.79
CA LYS A 268 -43.85 10.42 -9.22
C LYS A 268 -44.70 11.29 -10.14
N GLN A 269 -44.88 12.57 -9.82
CA GLN A 269 -45.62 13.52 -10.65
C GLN A 269 -44.97 13.70 -12.03
N LEU A 270 -43.65 13.88 -12.08
CA LEU A 270 -42.89 13.98 -13.33
C LEU A 270 -43.00 12.71 -14.17
N CYS A 271 -42.95 11.53 -13.54
CA CYS A 271 -43.14 10.26 -14.25
C CYS A 271 -44.55 10.17 -14.87
N ALA A 272 -45.58 10.54 -14.12
CA ALA A 272 -46.95 10.54 -14.62
C ALA A 272 -47.15 11.54 -15.76
N LEU A 273 -46.59 12.76 -15.65
CA LEU A 273 -46.65 13.78 -16.69
C LEU A 273 -45.92 13.34 -17.96
N ARG A 274 -44.71 12.77 -17.84
CA ARG A 274 -43.97 12.18 -18.96
C ARG A 274 -44.82 11.16 -19.72
N ASP A 275 -45.54 10.31 -18.99
CA ASP A 275 -46.37 9.26 -19.60
C ASP A 275 -47.59 9.85 -20.34
N GLN A 276 -48.13 10.98 -19.88
CA GLN A 276 -49.22 11.71 -20.54
C GLN A 276 -48.76 12.51 -21.77
N LEU A 277 -47.55 13.06 -21.75
CA LEU A 277 -47.00 13.86 -22.85
C LEU A 277 -46.47 13.02 -24.01
N ARG A 278 -46.47 11.68 -23.90
CA ARG A 278 -45.93 10.78 -24.90
C ARG A 278 -46.90 10.62 -26.09
N PRO A 279 -46.55 11.04 -27.33
CA PRO A 279 -47.42 10.90 -28.49
C PRO A 279 -47.60 9.44 -28.94
N ASP A 280 -48.80 9.07 -29.39
CA ASP A 280 -49.17 7.71 -29.86
C ASP A 280 -48.37 7.21 -31.09
N SER A 281 -47.62 8.08 -31.77
CA SER A 281 -46.80 7.75 -32.95
C SER A 281 -45.30 7.60 -32.64
N LEU A 282 -44.88 7.76 -31.39
CA LEU A 282 -43.53 7.38 -30.97
C LEU A 282 -43.60 5.95 -30.42
N PRO A 283 -42.87 4.98 -31.02
CA PRO A 283 -42.83 3.64 -30.46
C PRO A 283 -42.44 3.76 -28.99
N LYS A 284 -43.15 3.00 -28.14
CA LYS A 284 -42.77 2.77 -26.75
C LYS A 284 -41.29 2.40 -26.72
N GLN A 285 -40.40 3.37 -26.54
CA GLN A 285 -39.07 3.14 -26.01
C GLN A 285 -39.28 2.77 -24.55
N VAL A 286 -39.69 1.52 -24.37
CA VAL A 286 -39.48 0.77 -23.16
C VAL A 286 -38.08 0.23 -23.38
N TYR A 287 -37.09 0.92 -22.83
CA TYR A 287 -35.81 0.30 -22.55
C TYR A 287 -36.07 -0.79 -21.51
N ASN A 288 -36.38 -2.00 -21.97
CA ASN A 288 -36.19 -3.21 -21.19
C ASN A 288 -35.29 -4.12 -22.00
N MET A 289 -34.05 -4.15 -21.54
CA MET A 289 -32.95 -5.01 -21.91
C MET A 289 -33.42 -6.46 -22.16
N HIS A 290 -33.03 -7.03 -23.30
CA HIS A 290 -33.45 -8.34 -23.80
C HIS A 290 -33.23 -9.50 -22.80
N GLN A 291 -34.25 -9.90 -22.03
CA GLN A 291 -34.44 -11.26 -21.49
C GLN A 291 -35.94 -11.60 -21.43
N LEU A 292 -36.31 -12.83 -21.79
CA LEU A 292 -37.67 -13.35 -21.66
C LEU A 292 -38.06 -13.35 -20.17
N LEU A 293 -38.90 -12.40 -19.77
CA LEU A 293 -39.50 -12.37 -18.44
C LEU A 293 -40.43 -13.57 -18.31
N GLY A 294 -40.17 -14.41 -17.31
CA GLY A 294 -41.08 -15.47 -16.94
C GLY A 294 -42.38 -14.89 -16.38
N ASP A 295 -43.47 -15.63 -16.52
CA ASP A 295 -44.71 -15.24 -15.86
C ASP A 295 -44.57 -15.45 -14.35
N LYS A 296 -44.78 -14.37 -13.59
CA LYS A 296 -44.58 -14.34 -12.14
C LYS A 296 -45.48 -15.31 -11.38
N GLN A 297 -46.62 -15.70 -11.95
CA GLN A 297 -47.55 -16.62 -11.29
C GLN A 297 -46.95 -18.01 -11.01
N TYR A 298 -45.93 -18.41 -11.76
CA TYR A 298 -45.28 -19.73 -11.61
C TYR A 298 -44.19 -19.77 -10.54
N GLY A 299 -43.82 -18.63 -9.93
CA GLY A 299 -42.79 -18.57 -8.88
C GLY A 299 -41.36 -18.81 -9.39
N THR A 300 -40.42 -19.04 -8.47
CA THR A 300 -38.98 -19.20 -8.73
C THR A 300 -38.47 -20.62 -8.54
N GLU A 301 -39.35 -21.55 -8.16
CA GLU A 301 -38.99 -22.95 -7.87
C GLU A 301 -39.97 -23.93 -8.51
N LYS A 302 -39.47 -25.06 -8.99
CA LYS A 302 -40.28 -26.15 -9.57
C LYS A 302 -39.51 -27.45 -9.57
N THR A 303 -40.17 -28.55 -9.17
CA THR A 303 -39.66 -29.91 -9.32
C THR A 303 -40.57 -30.71 -10.23
N GLY A 304 -40.00 -31.50 -11.14
CA GLY A 304 -40.77 -32.37 -12.02
C GLY A 304 -39.87 -33.19 -12.94
N PHE A 305 -40.43 -33.67 -14.05
CA PHE A 305 -39.69 -34.46 -15.03
C PHE A 305 -39.62 -33.75 -16.38
N LEU A 306 -38.44 -33.77 -16.99
CA LEU A 306 -38.21 -33.30 -18.36
C LEU A 306 -37.52 -34.40 -19.16
N TYR A 307 -37.85 -34.52 -20.44
CA TYR A 307 -37.09 -35.36 -21.36
C TYR A 307 -35.85 -34.60 -21.82
N LYS A 308 -34.66 -35.10 -21.50
CA LYS A 308 -33.37 -34.54 -21.94
C LYS A 308 -32.83 -35.34 -23.12
N LYS A 309 -32.35 -34.67 -24.16
CA LYS A 309 -31.66 -35.32 -25.30
C LYS A 309 -30.24 -35.80 -24.89
N SER A 310 -29.85 -37.00 -25.32
CA SER A 310 -28.50 -37.56 -25.08
C SER A 310 -27.44 -37.00 -26.05
N ASP A 311 -26.19 -36.93 -25.59
CA ASP A 311 -25.03 -36.42 -26.37
C ASP A 311 -24.24 -37.52 -27.09
N GLY A 312 -24.70 -38.77 -27.04
CA GLY A 312 -24.03 -39.90 -27.69
C GLY A 312 -24.28 -39.97 -29.21
N LEU A 313 -23.57 -40.89 -29.88
CA LEU A 313 -23.71 -41.18 -31.33
C LEU A 313 -25.16 -41.46 -31.76
N ARG A 314 -26.02 -41.91 -30.83
CA ARG A 314 -27.48 -41.97 -30.99
C ARG A 314 -28.14 -40.94 -30.07
N LYS A 315 -28.75 -39.90 -30.65
CA LYS A 315 -29.51 -38.87 -29.93
C LYS A 315 -30.90 -39.40 -29.61
N MET A 316 -31.17 -39.70 -28.34
CA MET A 316 -32.46 -40.16 -27.84
C MET A 316 -32.93 -39.27 -26.68
N TRP A 317 -34.25 -39.11 -26.55
CA TRP A 317 -34.88 -38.42 -25.43
C TRP A 317 -34.95 -39.35 -24.21
N GLN A 318 -34.53 -38.85 -23.04
CA GLN A 318 -34.50 -39.62 -21.80
C GLN A 318 -35.18 -38.82 -20.68
N LYS A 319 -36.19 -39.40 -20.02
CA LYS A 319 -36.89 -38.76 -18.90
C LYS A 319 -35.93 -38.61 -17.71
N ARG A 320 -35.77 -37.39 -17.20
CA ARG A 320 -34.93 -37.04 -16.04
C ARG A 320 -35.76 -36.25 -15.04
N LYS A 321 -35.52 -36.51 -13.75
CA LYS A 321 -36.04 -35.66 -12.67
C LYS A 321 -35.21 -34.37 -12.64
N CYS A 322 -35.90 -33.24 -12.70
CA CYS A 322 -35.33 -31.91 -12.69
C CYS A 322 -35.91 -31.10 -11.52
N SER A 323 -35.09 -30.28 -10.86
CA SER A 323 -35.53 -29.40 -9.79
C SER A 323 -34.83 -28.05 -9.85
N VAL A 324 -35.61 -26.97 -9.90
CA VAL A 324 -35.15 -25.58 -9.74
C VAL A 324 -35.40 -25.17 -8.30
N HIS A 325 -34.33 -24.81 -7.59
CA HIS A 325 -34.37 -24.39 -6.20
C HIS A 325 -33.14 -23.50 -5.90
N ASN A 326 -33.30 -22.43 -5.13
CA ASN A 326 -32.23 -21.49 -4.77
C ASN A 326 -31.40 -20.99 -5.98
N CYS A 327 -32.03 -20.65 -7.11
CA CYS A 327 -31.33 -20.19 -8.32
C CYS A 327 -30.49 -21.25 -9.07
N TYR A 328 -30.61 -22.54 -8.73
CA TYR A 328 -29.93 -23.63 -9.43
C TYR A 328 -30.94 -24.61 -10.03
N LEU A 329 -30.64 -25.10 -11.24
CA LEU A 329 -31.31 -26.27 -11.82
C LEU A 329 -30.47 -27.52 -11.55
N THR A 330 -31.09 -28.53 -10.97
CA THR A 330 -30.51 -29.86 -10.78
C THR A 330 -31.16 -30.87 -11.73
N ILE A 331 -30.36 -31.73 -12.36
CA ILE A 331 -30.78 -32.74 -13.33
C ILE A 331 -30.24 -34.10 -12.87
N ALA A 332 -31.12 -35.01 -12.47
CA ALA A 332 -30.72 -36.35 -12.03
C ALA A 332 -30.14 -37.18 -13.19
N HIS A 333 -29.22 -38.09 -12.90
CA HIS A 333 -28.70 -39.07 -13.88
C HIS A 333 -29.53 -40.36 -13.90
N ALA A 334 -29.34 -41.21 -14.92
CA ALA A 334 -29.94 -42.56 -14.96
C ALA A 334 -29.44 -43.46 -13.83
N THR A 335 -28.19 -43.28 -13.41
CA THR A 335 -27.53 -44.08 -12.40
C THR A 335 -27.77 -43.46 -11.02
N PRO A 336 -28.38 -44.17 -10.05
CA PRO A 336 -28.70 -43.62 -8.73
C PRO A 336 -27.50 -43.09 -7.95
N ASN A 337 -26.31 -43.67 -8.16
CA ASN A 337 -25.09 -43.34 -7.42
C ASN A 337 -24.32 -42.12 -7.98
N LYS A 338 -24.78 -41.50 -9.08
CA LYS A 338 -24.10 -40.34 -9.67
C LYS A 338 -24.80 -39.05 -9.20
N PRO A 339 -24.09 -38.08 -8.59
CA PRO A 339 -24.69 -36.85 -8.09
C PRO A 339 -25.35 -36.07 -9.25
N PRO A 340 -26.53 -35.45 -9.05
CA PRO A 340 -27.23 -34.69 -10.08
C PRO A 340 -26.35 -33.58 -10.69
N THR A 341 -26.49 -33.35 -11.99
CA THR A 341 -25.85 -32.20 -12.64
C THR A 341 -26.51 -30.93 -12.12
N ARG A 342 -25.74 -30.03 -11.52
CA ARG A 342 -26.21 -28.75 -10.98
C ARG A 342 -25.74 -27.60 -11.89
N LEU A 343 -26.68 -26.76 -12.33
CA LEU A 343 -26.45 -25.62 -13.21
C LEU A 343 -26.88 -24.34 -12.51
N ASN A 344 -25.99 -23.34 -12.47
CA ASN A 344 -26.32 -22.01 -11.97
C ASN A 344 -27.17 -21.28 -13.01
N LEU A 345 -28.40 -20.90 -12.67
CA LEU A 345 -29.31 -20.26 -13.63
C LEU A 345 -28.89 -18.84 -14.01
N LEU A 346 -28.09 -18.17 -13.16
CA LEU A 346 -27.53 -16.85 -13.49
C LEU A 346 -26.64 -16.91 -14.74
N THR A 347 -25.89 -18.00 -14.90
CA THR A 347 -24.98 -18.21 -16.04
C THR A 347 -25.63 -18.98 -17.20
N CYS A 348 -26.94 -19.28 -17.10
CA CYS A 348 -27.67 -20.00 -18.13
C CYS A 348 -28.61 -19.06 -18.93
N GLN A 349 -28.85 -19.43 -20.19
CA GLN A 349 -29.84 -18.79 -21.05
C GLN A 349 -30.90 -19.81 -21.45
N VAL A 350 -32.17 -19.47 -21.22
CA VAL A 350 -33.32 -20.27 -21.65
C VAL A 350 -33.77 -19.79 -23.03
N LYS A 351 -33.86 -20.69 -24.00
CA LYS A 351 -34.31 -20.40 -25.37
C LYS A 351 -35.45 -21.34 -25.74
N PRO A 352 -36.70 -20.86 -25.85
CA PRO A 352 -37.80 -21.66 -26.37
C PRO A 352 -37.52 -22.11 -27.80
N SER A 353 -37.93 -23.32 -28.18
CA SER A 353 -37.83 -23.78 -29.56
C SER A 353 -38.87 -23.07 -30.43
N VAL A 354 -38.46 -22.63 -31.62
CA VAL A 354 -39.34 -21.99 -32.60
C VAL A 354 -40.14 -23.03 -33.40
N GLU A 355 -39.62 -24.27 -33.47
CA GLU A 355 -40.20 -25.35 -34.28
C GLU A 355 -41.17 -26.25 -33.48
N ASP A 356 -40.90 -26.44 -32.18
CA ASP A 356 -41.70 -27.30 -31.32
C ASP A 356 -41.95 -26.62 -29.97
N LYS A 357 -43.21 -26.22 -29.72
CA LYS A 357 -43.60 -25.49 -28.53
C LYS A 357 -43.47 -26.28 -27.22
N LYS A 358 -43.24 -27.59 -27.28
CA LYS A 358 -42.94 -28.43 -26.11
C LYS A 358 -41.44 -28.50 -25.79
N CYS A 359 -40.59 -27.96 -26.67
CA CYS A 359 -39.15 -28.01 -26.54
C CYS A 359 -38.56 -26.66 -26.14
N PHE A 360 -37.49 -26.70 -25.34
CA PHE A 360 -36.66 -25.55 -25.06
C PHE A 360 -35.22 -25.97 -24.81
N ASP A 361 -34.30 -25.04 -25.07
CA ASP A 361 -32.88 -25.20 -24.84
C ASP A 361 -32.44 -24.39 -23.62
N LEU A 362 -31.65 -25.01 -22.76
CA LEU A 362 -30.93 -24.32 -21.69
C LEU A 362 -29.45 -24.30 -22.04
N ILE A 363 -28.95 -23.13 -22.40
CA ILE A 363 -27.56 -22.90 -22.80
C ILE A 363 -26.78 -22.53 -21.54
N SER A 364 -25.78 -23.33 -21.18
CA SER A 364 -24.83 -23.07 -20.10
C SER A 364 -23.43 -22.82 -20.66
N HIS A 365 -22.50 -22.33 -19.83
CA HIS A 365 -21.15 -21.92 -20.25
C HIS A 365 -20.35 -22.98 -21.03
N ASN A 366 -20.61 -24.28 -20.80
CA ASN A 366 -19.87 -25.37 -21.45
C ASN A 366 -20.75 -26.33 -22.27
N ARG A 367 -22.08 -26.14 -22.29
CA ARG A 367 -23.01 -27.10 -22.89
C ARG A 367 -24.42 -26.55 -23.09
N THR A 368 -25.08 -26.96 -24.17
CA THR A 368 -26.52 -26.76 -24.38
C THR A 368 -27.31 -28.02 -24.00
N TYR A 369 -28.32 -27.84 -23.16
CA TYR A 369 -29.24 -28.90 -22.74
C TYR A 369 -30.55 -28.76 -23.51
N HIS A 370 -30.88 -29.76 -24.32
CA HIS A 370 -32.16 -29.81 -25.02
C HIS A 370 -33.19 -30.53 -24.16
N PHE A 371 -34.30 -29.85 -23.85
CA PHE A 371 -35.41 -30.36 -23.05
C PHE A 371 -36.71 -30.42 -23.84
N LEU A 372 -37.50 -31.44 -23.56
CA LEU A 372 -38.87 -31.63 -24.03
C LEU A 372 -39.78 -31.84 -22.81
N ALA A 373 -40.79 -30.99 -22.70
CA ALA A 373 -41.84 -31.08 -21.68
C ALA A 373 -42.96 -32.04 -22.12
N GLU A 374 -43.85 -32.43 -21.19
CA GLU A 374 -44.96 -33.34 -21.48
C GLU A 374 -46.00 -32.69 -22.41
N ASP A 375 -46.27 -31.40 -22.21
CA ASP A 375 -47.15 -30.58 -23.05
C ASP A 375 -46.68 -29.12 -23.12
N GLU A 376 -47.40 -28.30 -23.90
CA GLU A 376 -47.08 -26.88 -24.11
C GLU A 376 -47.24 -26.06 -22.82
N ALA A 377 -48.21 -26.38 -21.96
CA ALA A 377 -48.44 -25.65 -20.72
C ALA A 377 -47.30 -25.89 -19.72
N GLU A 378 -46.85 -27.14 -19.58
CA GLU A 378 -45.66 -27.47 -18.78
C GLU A 378 -44.40 -26.83 -19.35
N CYS A 379 -44.24 -26.78 -20.68
CA CYS A 379 -43.11 -26.09 -21.31
C CYS A 379 -43.05 -24.60 -20.89
N VAL A 380 -44.19 -23.90 -20.97
CA VAL A 380 -44.32 -22.49 -20.55
C VAL A 380 -44.04 -22.31 -19.06
N ALA A 381 -44.54 -23.22 -18.21
CA ALA A 381 -44.29 -23.19 -16.77
C ALA A 381 -42.80 -23.39 -16.44
N TRP A 382 -42.12 -24.34 -17.09
CA TRP A 382 -40.69 -24.57 -16.90
C TRP A 382 -39.84 -23.38 -17.34
N ILE A 383 -40.13 -22.80 -18.52
CA ILE A 383 -39.43 -21.61 -19.02
C ILE A 383 -39.65 -20.44 -18.05
N SER A 384 -40.88 -20.24 -17.57
CA SER A 384 -41.21 -19.14 -16.65
C SER A 384 -40.47 -19.26 -15.32
N VAL A 385 -40.43 -20.45 -14.72
CA VAL A 385 -39.72 -20.68 -13.45
C VAL A 385 -38.21 -20.50 -13.62
N LEU A 386 -37.63 -21.01 -14.71
CA LEU A 386 -36.19 -20.83 -15.00
C LEU A 386 -35.83 -19.35 -15.18
N SER A 387 -36.67 -18.58 -15.88
CA SER A 387 -36.50 -17.13 -16.05
C SER A 387 -36.68 -16.37 -14.74
N ASN A 388 -37.69 -16.70 -13.93
CA ASN A 388 -37.96 -16.05 -12.65
C ASN A 388 -36.84 -16.31 -11.64
N SER A 389 -36.40 -17.57 -11.53
CA SER A 389 -35.30 -17.98 -10.65
C SER A 389 -33.98 -17.30 -11.04
N LYS A 390 -33.73 -17.12 -12.35
CA LYS A 390 -32.58 -16.34 -12.84
C LYS A 390 -32.67 -14.86 -12.45
N GLN A 391 -33.85 -14.25 -12.55
CA GLN A 391 -34.07 -12.86 -12.16
C GLN A 391 -33.90 -12.66 -10.65
N GLU A 392 -34.36 -13.61 -9.84
CA GLU A 392 -34.13 -13.65 -8.39
C GLU A 392 -32.64 -13.77 -8.07
N ALA A 393 -31.92 -14.66 -8.77
CA ALA A 393 -30.46 -14.78 -8.65
C ALA A 393 -29.75 -13.46 -8.96
N LEU A 394 -30.20 -12.75 -9.99
CA LEU A 394 -29.66 -11.46 -10.39
C LEU A 394 -29.96 -10.37 -9.35
N SER A 395 -31.19 -10.32 -8.82
CA SER A 395 -31.58 -9.38 -7.78
C SER A 395 -30.80 -9.61 -6.48
N VAL A 396 -30.66 -10.86 -6.06
CA VAL A 396 -29.89 -11.24 -4.87
C VAL A 396 -28.40 -10.96 -5.06
N ALA A 397 -27.84 -11.16 -6.25
CA ALA A 397 -26.44 -10.81 -6.54
C ALA A 397 -26.19 -9.29 -6.55
N LEU A 398 -27.21 -8.49 -6.92
CA LEU A 398 -27.13 -7.03 -6.92
C LEU A 398 -27.34 -6.41 -5.53
N ASP A 399 -28.21 -7.01 -4.69
CA ASP A 399 -28.51 -6.54 -3.33
C ASP A 399 -27.61 -7.18 -2.24
N GLY A 400 -26.97 -8.30 -2.53
CA GLY A 400 -26.37 -9.22 -1.55
C GLY A 400 -24.93 -8.94 -1.09
N GLY A 401 -24.38 -7.74 -1.33
CA GLY A 401 -23.02 -7.37 -0.89
C GLY A 401 -22.76 -7.38 0.63
N ARG A 402 -23.74 -7.80 1.45
CA ARG A 402 -23.59 -7.95 2.91
C ARG A 402 -24.37 -9.18 3.40
N ARG A 403 -23.70 -10.33 3.50
CA ARG A 403 -23.79 -11.33 4.60
C ARG A 403 -23.28 -12.71 4.14
N GLY A 404 -22.36 -13.28 4.92
CA GLY A 404 -22.10 -14.73 4.92
C GLY A 404 -20.68 -15.08 5.32
N GLY A 405 -20.40 -15.14 6.62
CA GLY A 405 -19.08 -15.50 7.16
C GLY A 405 -18.81 -17.00 7.18
N GLY A 406 -17.53 -17.34 6.94
CA GLY A 406 -16.87 -18.58 7.33
C GLY A 406 -15.51 -18.23 7.94
N LEU A 407 -15.36 -18.49 9.25
CA LEU A 407 -14.14 -18.21 10.03
C LEU A 407 -13.00 -19.14 9.58
N GLY A 408 -12.23 -18.68 8.61
CA GLY A 408 -11.04 -19.35 8.06
C GLY A 408 -10.58 -18.79 6.70
N GLU A 409 -11.51 -18.24 5.90
CA GLU A 409 -11.26 -17.67 4.56
C GLU A 409 -11.24 -16.13 4.53
N SER A 410 -11.60 -15.46 5.63
CA SER A 410 -11.88 -14.01 5.62
C SER A 410 -10.69 -13.15 5.21
N SER A 411 -9.46 -13.46 5.63
CA SER A 411 -8.29 -12.62 5.33
C SER A 411 -7.93 -12.58 3.83
N LEU A 412 -8.09 -13.70 3.10
CA LEU A 412 -7.78 -13.76 1.67
C LEU A 412 -8.88 -13.13 0.82
N GLU A 413 -10.14 -13.30 1.21
CA GLU A 413 -11.26 -12.60 0.58
C GLU A 413 -11.19 -11.09 0.82
N ASP A 414 -10.81 -10.67 2.03
CA ASP A 414 -10.59 -9.27 2.38
C ASP A 414 -9.41 -8.68 1.59
N LEU A 415 -8.31 -9.43 1.44
CA LEU A 415 -7.19 -9.03 0.59
C LEU A 415 -7.61 -8.90 -0.88
N THR A 416 -8.34 -9.87 -1.41
CA THR A 416 -8.83 -9.86 -2.80
C THR A 416 -9.77 -8.67 -3.04
N ARG A 417 -10.62 -8.36 -2.05
CA ARG A 417 -11.50 -7.18 -2.08
C ARG A 417 -10.70 -5.88 -2.05
N ALA A 418 -9.71 -5.76 -1.17
CA ALA A 418 -8.86 -4.57 -1.07
C ALA A 418 -8.06 -4.33 -2.36
N ILE A 419 -7.49 -5.38 -2.96
CA ILE A 419 -6.82 -5.28 -4.28
C ILE A 419 -7.82 -4.83 -5.36
N THR A 420 -9.03 -5.41 -5.37
CA THR A 420 -10.07 -5.07 -6.34
C THR A 420 -10.49 -3.61 -6.24
N ASP A 421 -10.65 -3.09 -5.02
CA ASP A 421 -11.01 -1.69 -4.78
C ASP A 421 -9.89 -0.73 -5.19
N ASP A 422 -8.62 -1.07 -4.93
CA ASP A 422 -7.48 -0.28 -5.40
C ASP A 422 -7.37 -0.29 -6.94
N ILE A 423 -7.59 -1.44 -7.59
CA ILE A 423 -7.67 -1.55 -9.06
C ILE A 423 -8.74 -0.60 -9.61
N LYS A 424 -9.95 -0.58 -9.04
CA LYS A 424 -11.01 0.33 -9.52
C LYS A 424 -10.63 1.81 -9.44
N ARG A 425 -9.74 2.18 -8.50
CA ARG A 425 -9.24 3.55 -8.32
C ARG A 425 -8.03 3.88 -9.20
N MET A 426 -7.48 2.93 -9.95
CA MET A 426 -6.36 3.20 -10.85
C MET A 426 -6.75 4.15 -12.00
N PRO A 427 -5.80 4.91 -12.56
CA PRO A 427 -6.08 5.84 -13.65
C PRO A 427 -6.84 5.20 -14.82
N GLY A 428 -7.97 5.80 -15.19
CA GLY A 428 -8.85 5.36 -16.26
C GLY A 428 -9.77 4.18 -15.92
N ASN A 429 -9.61 3.51 -14.78
CA ASN A 429 -10.46 2.37 -14.39
C ASN A 429 -11.87 2.78 -13.91
N ASN A 430 -12.10 4.08 -13.71
CA ASN A 430 -13.42 4.66 -13.51
C ASN A 430 -14.29 4.66 -14.80
N ASN A 431 -13.69 4.40 -15.96
CA ASN A 431 -14.37 4.33 -17.25
C ASN A 431 -13.99 3.05 -17.99
N CYS A 432 -14.94 2.45 -18.70
CA CYS A 432 -14.73 1.29 -19.54
C CYS A 432 -13.62 1.54 -20.55
N CYS A 433 -12.68 0.59 -20.66
CA CYS A 433 -11.51 0.69 -21.53
C CYS A 433 -11.88 1.03 -22.98
N ASP A 434 -13.04 0.56 -23.48
CA ASP A 434 -13.41 0.69 -24.90
C ASP A 434 -14.46 1.76 -25.19
N CYS A 435 -15.56 1.85 -24.42
CA CYS A 435 -16.66 2.79 -24.70
C CYS A 435 -16.78 3.95 -23.71
N GLY A 436 -15.89 4.04 -22.71
CA GLY A 436 -15.91 5.09 -21.70
C GLY A 436 -17.06 5.04 -20.69
N ALA A 437 -17.96 4.04 -20.76
CA ALA A 437 -19.05 3.88 -19.77
C ALA A 437 -18.50 3.84 -18.33
N PRO A 438 -19.13 4.53 -17.36
CA PRO A 438 -18.62 4.59 -16.00
C PRO A 438 -18.69 3.23 -15.29
N ASP A 439 -17.90 3.08 -14.24
CA ASP A 439 -17.91 1.94 -13.29
C ASP A 439 -17.80 0.55 -13.96
N PRO A 440 -16.76 0.30 -14.79
CA PRO A 440 -16.58 -1.00 -15.44
C PRO A 440 -16.32 -2.13 -14.43
N GLY A 441 -17.20 -3.13 -14.40
CA GLY A 441 -17.14 -4.26 -13.47
C GLY A 441 -16.55 -5.57 -14.01
N TRP A 442 -16.04 -5.58 -15.25
CA TRP A 442 -15.57 -6.80 -15.92
C TRP A 442 -14.09 -6.71 -16.30
N LEU A 443 -13.29 -7.62 -15.75
CA LEU A 443 -11.85 -7.70 -15.90
C LEU A 443 -11.45 -8.61 -17.06
N SER A 444 -10.56 -8.13 -17.94
CA SER A 444 -9.77 -8.99 -18.82
C SER A 444 -8.49 -9.43 -18.10
N THR A 445 -8.44 -10.68 -17.65
CA THR A 445 -7.35 -11.19 -16.80
C THR A 445 -6.01 -11.30 -17.51
N ASN A 446 -5.99 -11.48 -18.84
CA ASN A 446 -4.75 -11.57 -19.61
C ASN A 446 -4.24 -10.22 -20.12
N LEU A 447 -5.08 -9.18 -20.09
CA LEU A 447 -4.73 -7.82 -20.57
C LEU A 447 -4.59 -6.80 -19.43
N GLY A 448 -5.22 -7.04 -18.28
CA GLY A 448 -5.19 -6.13 -17.13
C GLY A 448 -6.09 -4.90 -17.28
N ILE A 449 -7.20 -5.01 -18.00
CA ILE A 449 -8.14 -3.91 -18.27
C ILE A 449 -9.55 -4.17 -17.72
N LEU A 450 -10.28 -3.09 -17.42
CA LEU A 450 -11.68 -3.13 -17.00
C LEU A 450 -12.62 -2.65 -18.11
N THR A 451 -13.69 -3.41 -18.35
CA THR A 451 -14.72 -3.15 -19.36
C THR A 451 -16.11 -3.13 -18.72
N CYS A 452 -17.06 -2.42 -19.35
CA CYS A 452 -18.47 -2.50 -18.96
C CYS A 452 -19.06 -3.84 -19.40
N ILE A 453 -20.24 -4.18 -18.88
CA ILE A 453 -20.91 -5.45 -19.20
C ILE A 453 -21.10 -5.68 -20.70
N GLU A 454 -21.45 -4.63 -21.45
CA GLU A 454 -21.71 -4.72 -22.88
C GLU A 454 -20.42 -4.96 -23.69
N CYS A 455 -19.34 -4.20 -23.41
CA CYS A 455 -18.04 -4.38 -24.06
C CYS A 455 -17.43 -5.74 -23.69
N SER A 456 -17.62 -6.19 -22.44
CA SER A 456 -17.18 -7.51 -21.98
C SER A 456 -17.80 -8.66 -22.80
N GLY A 457 -19.04 -8.49 -23.27
CA GLY A 457 -19.70 -9.43 -24.18
C GLY A 457 -18.96 -9.58 -25.51
N ILE A 458 -18.52 -8.46 -26.10
CA ILE A 458 -17.76 -8.45 -27.35
C ILE A 458 -16.36 -9.07 -27.13
N HIS A 459 -15.71 -8.80 -25.99
CA HIS A 459 -14.45 -9.44 -25.64
C HIS A 459 -14.55 -10.97 -25.55
N ARG A 460 -15.68 -11.50 -25.07
CA ARG A 460 -15.92 -12.95 -25.05
C ARG A 460 -16.05 -13.52 -26.46
N GLU A 461 -16.65 -12.77 -27.40
CA GLU A 461 -16.77 -13.19 -28.81
C GLU A 461 -15.42 -13.30 -29.52
N MET A 462 -14.41 -12.49 -29.15
CA MET A 462 -13.06 -12.57 -29.73
C MET A 462 -12.31 -13.86 -29.35
N GLY A 463 -12.76 -14.54 -28.29
CA GLY A 463 -12.18 -15.79 -27.82
C GLY A 463 -11.04 -15.62 -26.81
N VAL A 464 -10.82 -16.68 -26.03
CA VAL A 464 -9.90 -16.72 -24.86
C VAL A 464 -8.42 -16.56 -25.20
N HIS A 465 -8.05 -16.60 -26.48
CA HIS A 465 -6.70 -16.34 -26.95
C HIS A 465 -6.44 -14.84 -27.19
N VAL A 466 -7.50 -14.02 -27.22
CA VAL A 466 -7.43 -12.56 -27.33
C VAL A 466 -7.74 -11.91 -25.99
N SER A 467 -8.89 -12.25 -25.38
CA SER A 467 -9.32 -11.67 -24.11
C SER A 467 -10.02 -12.71 -23.22
N ARG A 468 -9.70 -12.70 -21.93
CA ARG A 468 -10.24 -13.61 -20.91
C ARG A 468 -11.02 -12.82 -19.86
N ILE A 469 -12.35 -12.78 -20.03
CA ILE A 469 -13.24 -11.96 -19.21
C ILE A 469 -13.75 -12.70 -17.97
N GLN A 470 -13.56 -12.08 -16.80
CA GLN A 470 -14.17 -12.41 -15.52
C GLN A 470 -14.84 -11.18 -14.89
N SER A 471 -15.84 -11.37 -14.05
CA SER A 471 -16.53 -10.32 -13.30
C SER A 471 -15.83 -10.07 -11.97
N LEU A 472 -15.61 -8.79 -11.62
CA LEU A 472 -15.04 -8.41 -10.33
C LEU A 472 -15.98 -8.69 -9.14
N SER A 473 -17.28 -8.90 -9.38
CA SER A 473 -18.28 -9.11 -8.34
C SER A 473 -19.01 -10.45 -8.41
N LEU A 474 -19.08 -11.06 -9.60
CA LEU A 474 -19.84 -12.31 -9.81
C LEU A 474 -18.95 -13.56 -9.86
N ASP A 475 -17.67 -13.43 -10.18
CA ASP A 475 -16.72 -14.54 -10.23
C ASP A 475 -15.87 -14.55 -8.96
N SER A 476 -15.46 -15.75 -8.52
CA SER A 476 -14.44 -15.87 -7.47
C SER A 476 -13.07 -15.69 -8.12
N LEU A 477 -12.33 -14.67 -7.67
CA LEU A 477 -11.04 -14.30 -8.22
C LEU A 477 -9.94 -14.63 -7.21
N GLY A 478 -8.89 -15.30 -7.66
CA GLY A 478 -7.65 -15.40 -6.90
C GLY A 478 -6.85 -14.11 -7.01
N THR A 479 -5.87 -13.90 -6.12
CA THR A 479 -5.01 -12.71 -6.22
C THR A 479 -4.19 -12.71 -7.51
N SER A 480 -3.87 -13.87 -8.08
CA SER A 480 -3.21 -13.97 -9.39
C SER A 480 -4.05 -13.43 -10.56
N ASP A 481 -5.39 -13.51 -10.51
CA ASP A 481 -6.27 -12.96 -11.55
C ASP A 481 -6.21 -11.43 -11.60
N LEU A 482 -5.91 -10.79 -10.46
CA LEU A 482 -5.86 -9.34 -10.28
C LEU A 482 -4.49 -8.73 -10.60
N LEU A 483 -3.47 -9.57 -10.80
CA LEU A 483 -2.07 -9.15 -10.87
C LEU A 483 -1.79 -8.20 -12.04
N LEU A 484 -2.30 -8.50 -13.25
CA LEU A 484 -2.12 -7.61 -14.39
C LEU A 484 -2.92 -6.31 -14.24
N ALA A 485 -4.16 -6.40 -13.76
CA ALA A 485 -5.01 -5.23 -13.58
C ALA A 485 -4.42 -4.22 -12.59
N ARG A 486 -3.71 -4.70 -11.56
CA ARG A 486 -3.01 -3.88 -10.58
C ARG A 486 -1.82 -3.09 -11.16
N ASN A 487 -1.23 -3.57 -12.26
CA ASN A 487 0.00 -3.01 -12.84
C ASN A 487 -0.21 -2.31 -14.20
N VAL A 488 -1.39 -2.45 -14.81
CA VAL A 488 -1.67 -1.92 -16.15
C VAL A 488 -2.66 -0.75 -16.11
N GLY A 489 -3.92 -1.00 -15.73
CA GLY A 489 -4.98 0.02 -15.75
C GLY A 489 -5.41 0.47 -17.14
N ASN A 490 -6.63 0.97 -17.26
CA ASN A 490 -7.24 1.34 -18.53
C ASN A 490 -6.56 2.53 -19.21
N SER A 491 -6.09 3.52 -18.45
CA SER A 491 -5.40 4.68 -19.02
C SER A 491 -4.11 4.26 -19.73
N GLY A 492 -3.20 3.62 -19.00
CA GLY A 492 -1.90 3.19 -19.55
C GLY A 492 -2.06 2.17 -20.67
N PHE A 493 -3.06 1.30 -20.62
CA PHE A 493 -3.35 0.39 -21.73
C PHE A 493 -3.81 1.15 -23.00
N ASN A 494 -4.70 2.14 -22.86
CA ASN A 494 -5.21 2.93 -23.98
C ASN A 494 -4.13 3.85 -24.56
N GLU A 495 -3.21 4.36 -23.76
CA GLU A 495 -2.04 5.11 -24.26
C GLU A 495 -1.25 4.33 -25.31
N ILE A 496 -1.24 3.00 -25.23
CA ILE A 496 -0.57 2.11 -26.19
C ILE A 496 -1.53 1.70 -27.32
N LEU A 497 -2.67 1.12 -26.97
CA LEU A 497 -3.58 0.49 -27.93
C LEU A 497 -4.40 1.49 -28.74
N GLU A 498 -4.47 2.74 -28.31
CA GLU A 498 -5.18 3.85 -28.96
C GLU A 498 -4.22 5.01 -29.33
N ALA A 499 -2.90 4.77 -29.34
CA ALA A 499 -1.86 5.79 -29.54
C ALA A 499 -2.00 6.64 -30.83
N ASN A 500 -2.57 6.08 -31.89
CA ASN A 500 -2.83 6.72 -33.18
C ASN A 500 -4.33 6.94 -33.43
N LEU A 501 -5.17 6.92 -32.39
CA LEU A 501 -6.58 7.26 -32.52
C LEU A 501 -6.69 8.77 -32.83
N LEU A 502 -7.09 9.09 -34.06
CA LEU A 502 -7.04 10.46 -34.61
C LEU A 502 -7.88 11.48 -33.84
N SER A 503 -8.96 11.03 -33.18
CA SER A 503 -9.83 11.87 -32.36
C SER A 503 -10.53 11.02 -31.28
N PRO A 504 -10.69 11.54 -30.05
CA PRO A 504 -11.52 10.92 -29.03
C PRO A 504 -12.96 10.66 -29.49
N SER A 505 -13.48 11.43 -30.44
CA SER A 505 -14.83 11.27 -30.99
C SER A 505 -15.02 9.98 -31.82
N LEU A 506 -13.93 9.33 -32.22
CA LEU A 506 -13.96 8.04 -32.91
C LEU A 506 -14.10 6.87 -31.93
N LYS A 507 -13.87 7.11 -30.63
CA LYS A 507 -14.11 6.13 -29.58
C LYS A 507 -15.62 6.07 -29.32
N PRO A 508 -16.23 4.87 -29.31
CA PRO A 508 -17.64 4.74 -29.02
C PRO A 508 -17.94 5.22 -27.60
N SER A 509 -19.17 5.64 -27.36
CA SER A 509 -19.66 6.03 -26.03
C SER A 509 -20.55 4.94 -25.41
N GLN A 510 -20.97 5.14 -24.16
CA GLN A 510 -21.99 4.30 -23.52
C GLN A 510 -23.35 4.31 -24.25
N HIS A 511 -23.61 5.25 -25.15
CA HIS A 511 -24.85 5.30 -25.93
C HIS A 511 -24.65 4.82 -27.37
N SER A 512 -23.42 4.53 -27.78
CA SER A 512 -23.12 4.00 -29.12
C SER A 512 -23.76 2.64 -29.31
N HIS A 513 -24.20 2.37 -30.54
CA HIS A 513 -24.80 1.10 -30.91
C HIS A 513 -23.81 -0.06 -30.78
N MET A 514 -24.31 -1.27 -30.51
CA MET A 514 -23.46 -2.45 -30.31
C MET A 514 -22.60 -2.79 -31.53
N ALA A 515 -23.08 -2.52 -32.76
CA ALA A 515 -22.29 -2.71 -33.97
C ALA A 515 -21.04 -1.81 -33.99
N GLU A 516 -21.21 -0.52 -33.70
CA GLU A 516 -20.11 0.46 -33.62
C GLU A 516 -19.09 0.09 -32.53
N ARG A 517 -19.58 -0.31 -31.35
CA ARG A 517 -18.70 -0.81 -30.27
C ARG A 517 -17.93 -2.05 -30.70
N LYS A 518 -18.58 -2.98 -31.39
CA LYS A 518 -17.97 -4.21 -31.88
C LYS A 518 -16.89 -3.91 -32.91
N ASP A 519 -17.18 -3.07 -33.89
CA ASP A 519 -16.23 -2.69 -34.93
C ASP A 519 -15.00 -2.01 -34.32
N PHE A 520 -15.20 -1.10 -33.35
CA PHE A 520 -14.11 -0.46 -32.62
C PHE A 520 -13.26 -1.46 -31.83
N ILE A 521 -13.88 -2.36 -31.06
CA ILE A 521 -13.17 -3.35 -30.24
C ILE A 521 -12.39 -4.32 -31.13
N LEU A 522 -12.98 -4.81 -32.22
CA LEU A 522 -12.25 -5.65 -33.18
C LEU A 522 -11.07 -4.89 -33.80
N SER A 523 -11.27 -3.64 -34.20
CA SER A 523 -10.19 -2.79 -34.74
C SER A 523 -9.05 -2.60 -33.72
N LYS A 524 -9.39 -2.44 -32.43
CA LYS A 524 -8.44 -2.20 -31.34
C LYS A 524 -7.62 -3.43 -30.97
N TYR A 525 -8.25 -4.60 -30.78
CA TYR A 525 -7.56 -5.79 -30.25
C TYR A 525 -7.23 -6.84 -31.33
N HIS A 526 -8.08 -6.99 -32.34
CA HIS A 526 -7.86 -7.97 -33.41
C HIS A 526 -6.99 -7.39 -34.52
N ASP A 527 -7.35 -6.22 -35.05
CA ASP A 527 -6.58 -5.59 -36.14
C ASP A 527 -5.39 -4.78 -35.63
N VAL A 528 -5.44 -4.41 -34.33
CA VAL A 528 -4.44 -3.59 -33.66
C VAL A 528 -4.18 -2.29 -34.44
N HIS A 529 -5.29 -1.70 -34.90
CA HIS A 529 -5.33 -0.66 -35.92
C HIS A 529 -4.77 0.68 -35.41
N PHE A 530 -5.02 1.01 -34.15
CA PHE A 530 -4.68 2.31 -33.57
C PHE A 530 -3.30 2.33 -32.88
N VAL A 531 -2.54 1.24 -32.93
CA VAL A 531 -1.21 1.19 -32.31
C VAL A 531 -0.18 1.89 -33.17
N ARG A 532 0.76 2.58 -32.51
CA ARG A 532 1.95 3.10 -33.18
C ARG A 532 2.84 1.95 -33.64
N ARG A 533 2.83 1.67 -34.94
CA ARG A 533 3.70 0.66 -35.55
C ARG A 533 5.09 1.26 -35.80
N SER A 534 6.11 0.65 -35.20
CA SER A 534 7.49 0.85 -35.63
C SER A 534 7.83 -0.17 -36.73
N HIS A 535 8.49 0.26 -37.80
CA HIS A 535 9.07 -0.65 -38.80
C HIS A 535 10.36 -1.30 -38.25
N SER A 536 10.24 -1.93 -37.08
CA SER A 536 11.35 -2.60 -36.39
C SER A 536 11.57 -3.98 -37.01
N SER A 537 12.84 -4.34 -37.23
CA SER A 537 13.18 -5.71 -37.61
C SER A 537 12.87 -6.69 -36.47
N ALA A 538 12.64 -7.97 -36.79
CA ALA A 538 12.42 -9.01 -35.80
C ALA A 538 13.56 -9.12 -34.75
N ALA A 539 14.79 -8.72 -35.13
CA ALA A 539 15.92 -8.67 -34.20
C ALA A 539 15.77 -7.54 -33.16
N VAL A 540 15.30 -6.36 -33.58
CA VAL A 540 15.06 -5.22 -32.68
C VAL A 540 13.91 -5.52 -31.71
N LEU A 541 12.81 -6.12 -32.20
CA LEU A 541 11.70 -6.53 -31.33
C LEU A 541 12.13 -7.56 -30.29
N ARG A 542 13.02 -8.48 -30.65
CA ARG A 542 13.59 -9.47 -29.74
C ARG A 542 14.49 -8.85 -28.67
N LEU A 543 15.31 -7.86 -29.04
CA LEU A 543 16.10 -7.10 -28.08
C LEU A 543 15.20 -6.30 -27.13
N GLY A 544 14.17 -5.63 -27.66
CA GLY A 544 13.18 -4.91 -26.86
C GLY A 544 12.44 -5.83 -25.89
N LEU A 545 12.06 -7.04 -26.33
CA LEU A 545 11.44 -8.05 -25.47
C LEU A 545 12.36 -8.46 -24.31
N GLN A 546 13.65 -8.65 -24.60
CA GLN A 546 14.63 -8.96 -23.57
C GLN A 546 14.77 -7.81 -22.56
N GLU A 547 14.88 -6.57 -23.04
CA GLU A 547 15.06 -5.40 -22.19
C GLU A 547 13.83 -5.13 -21.32
N ALA A 548 12.64 -5.14 -21.91
CA ALA A 548 11.38 -4.96 -21.18
C ALA A 548 11.18 -6.02 -20.08
N THR A 549 11.66 -7.24 -20.32
CA THR A 549 11.64 -8.30 -19.30
C THR A 549 12.65 -8.02 -18.18
N LYS A 550 13.85 -7.50 -18.49
CA LYS A 550 14.88 -7.17 -17.48
C LYS A 550 14.48 -5.98 -16.61
N SER A 551 13.94 -4.94 -17.22
CA SER A 551 13.53 -3.71 -16.53
C SER A 551 12.17 -3.83 -15.84
N SER A 552 11.51 -4.99 -15.95
CA SER A 552 10.14 -5.19 -15.48
C SER A 552 9.15 -4.14 -16.00
N ASP A 553 9.28 -3.76 -17.27
CA ASP A 553 8.43 -2.76 -17.92
C ASP A 553 7.25 -3.43 -18.65
N ILE A 554 6.11 -3.48 -17.97
CA ILE A 554 4.87 -4.06 -18.49
C ILE A 554 4.33 -3.30 -19.71
N TYR A 555 4.50 -1.98 -19.79
CA TYR A 555 3.98 -1.18 -20.89
C TYR A 555 4.76 -1.43 -22.18
N SER A 556 6.09 -1.55 -22.08
CA SER A 556 6.92 -1.97 -23.20
C SER A 556 6.55 -3.38 -23.70
N LEU A 557 6.24 -4.32 -22.79
CA LEU A 557 5.74 -5.65 -23.18
C LEU A 557 4.38 -5.62 -23.88
N ILE A 558 3.43 -4.82 -23.39
CA ILE A 558 2.13 -4.63 -24.03
C ILE A 558 2.30 -4.03 -25.42
N HIS A 559 3.19 -3.05 -25.59
CA HIS A 559 3.49 -2.46 -26.88
C HIS A 559 4.07 -3.47 -27.87
N LEU A 560 5.03 -4.30 -27.44
CA LEU A 560 5.60 -5.37 -28.26
C LEU A 560 4.55 -6.42 -28.64
N TYR A 561 3.70 -6.83 -27.69
CA TYR A 561 2.59 -7.75 -27.95
C TYR A 561 1.61 -7.17 -28.98
N ALA A 562 1.28 -5.88 -28.86
CA ALA A 562 0.42 -5.18 -29.81
C ALA A 562 1.07 -5.05 -31.21
N GLN A 563 2.40 -4.96 -31.28
CA GLN A 563 3.16 -5.06 -32.54
C GLN A 563 3.28 -6.49 -33.09
N ARG A 564 2.60 -7.47 -32.48
CA ARG A 564 2.63 -8.90 -32.86
C ARG A 564 4.03 -9.51 -32.75
N ALA A 565 4.84 -9.06 -31.79
CA ALA A 565 6.11 -9.71 -31.48
C ALA A 565 5.87 -11.14 -30.95
N GLU A 566 6.66 -12.11 -31.42
CA GLU A 566 6.60 -13.48 -30.92
C GLU A 566 7.22 -13.55 -29.52
N LEU A 567 6.40 -13.71 -28.48
CA LEU A 567 6.84 -13.73 -27.08
C LEU A 567 7.54 -15.04 -26.68
N SER A 568 7.29 -16.12 -27.42
CA SER A 568 7.90 -17.45 -27.15
C SER A 568 9.26 -17.65 -27.84
N GLN A 569 9.73 -16.68 -28.63
CA GLN A 569 11.00 -16.81 -29.34
C GLN A 569 12.19 -16.80 -28.36
N PRO A 570 13.29 -17.52 -28.68
CA PRO A 570 14.53 -17.40 -27.93
C PRO A 570 15.07 -15.97 -27.93
N LEU A 571 15.60 -15.52 -26.80
CA LEU A 571 16.20 -14.20 -26.62
C LEU A 571 17.54 -14.09 -27.37
N HIS A 572 17.98 -12.85 -27.60
CA HIS A 572 19.23 -12.61 -28.33
C HIS A 572 20.45 -13.07 -27.53
N THR A 573 20.46 -12.78 -26.23
CA THR A 573 21.48 -13.25 -25.29
C THR A 573 20.82 -14.04 -24.17
N HIS A 574 21.53 -15.04 -23.64
CA HIS A 574 21.08 -15.87 -22.52
C HIS A 574 21.89 -15.52 -21.27
N ILE A 575 21.28 -15.69 -20.10
CA ILE A 575 21.95 -15.54 -18.81
C ILE A 575 22.50 -16.88 -18.34
N GLN A 576 21.70 -17.95 -18.40
CA GLN A 576 22.11 -19.26 -17.90
C GLN A 576 22.28 -20.28 -19.03
N GLU A 577 21.29 -20.42 -19.92
CA GLU A 577 21.29 -21.46 -20.96
C GLU A 577 20.91 -20.91 -22.34
N LYS A 578 21.58 -21.39 -23.40
CA LYS A 578 21.19 -21.04 -24.77
C LYS A 578 19.76 -21.49 -25.02
N GLY A 579 18.99 -20.67 -25.74
CA GLY A 579 17.59 -20.96 -26.04
C GLY A 579 16.59 -20.41 -25.01
N GLU A 580 17.05 -19.70 -23.98
CA GLU A 580 16.18 -18.98 -23.05
C GLU A 580 15.19 -18.05 -23.77
N THR A 581 13.92 -18.13 -23.40
CA THR A 581 12.86 -17.21 -23.83
C THR A 581 12.65 -16.12 -22.78
N ALA A 582 11.82 -15.11 -23.10
CA ALA A 582 11.42 -14.08 -22.14
C ALA A 582 10.81 -14.70 -20.86
N LEU A 583 10.08 -15.81 -20.97
CA LEU A 583 9.48 -16.49 -19.84
C LEU A 583 10.53 -17.11 -18.90
N HIS A 584 11.61 -17.68 -19.44
CA HIS A 584 12.73 -18.20 -18.63
C HIS A 584 13.43 -17.07 -17.87
N LEU A 585 13.69 -15.97 -18.57
CA LEU A 585 14.30 -14.79 -18.00
C LEU A 585 13.44 -14.17 -16.89
N ALA A 586 12.12 -14.08 -17.11
CA ALA A 586 11.17 -13.60 -16.12
C ALA A 586 11.18 -14.45 -14.84
N VAL A 587 11.26 -15.79 -14.96
CA VAL A 587 11.40 -16.68 -13.78
C VAL A 587 12.70 -16.41 -13.02
N LEU A 588 13.81 -16.23 -13.73
CA LEU A 588 15.12 -16.01 -13.12
C LEU A 588 15.16 -14.70 -12.33
N LEU A 589 14.58 -13.64 -12.90
CA LEU A 589 14.53 -12.30 -12.31
C LEU A 589 13.36 -12.10 -11.33
N ALA A 590 12.39 -13.02 -11.30
CA ALA A 590 11.18 -12.87 -10.51
C ALA A 590 11.48 -12.66 -9.02
N ASP A 591 10.87 -11.62 -8.48
CA ASP A 591 10.77 -11.30 -7.07
C ASP A 591 9.32 -10.92 -6.72
N ARG A 592 9.09 -10.44 -5.49
CA ARG A 592 7.75 -10.06 -5.03
C ARG A 592 7.16 -8.83 -5.74
N THR A 593 7.90 -8.15 -6.61
CA THR A 593 7.47 -6.93 -7.33
C THR A 593 7.30 -7.12 -8.83
N SER A 594 7.80 -8.22 -9.40
CA SER A 594 7.92 -8.42 -10.85
C SER A 594 7.07 -9.59 -11.41
N LEU A 595 6.28 -10.27 -10.58
CA LEU A 595 5.45 -11.41 -11.03
C LEU A 595 4.47 -11.07 -12.17
N HIS A 596 4.05 -9.81 -12.30
CA HIS A 596 3.16 -9.37 -13.36
C HIS A 596 3.78 -9.52 -14.77
N ILE A 597 5.11 -9.47 -14.88
CA ILE A 597 5.84 -9.71 -16.13
C ILE A 597 5.73 -11.17 -16.57
N LEU A 598 5.97 -12.09 -15.63
CA LEU A 598 5.82 -13.52 -15.88
C LEU A 598 4.37 -13.86 -16.23
N GLU A 599 3.41 -13.29 -15.50
CA GLU A 599 1.99 -13.51 -15.76
C GLU A 599 1.58 -13.03 -17.16
N PHE A 600 2.00 -11.83 -17.56
CA PHE A 600 1.69 -11.31 -18.89
C PHE A 600 2.24 -12.20 -20.01
N LEU A 601 3.50 -12.62 -19.88
CA LEU A 601 4.17 -13.50 -20.84
C LEU A 601 3.48 -14.88 -20.89
N ALA A 602 3.20 -15.49 -19.74
CA ALA A 602 2.59 -16.81 -19.66
C ALA A 602 1.17 -16.82 -20.25
N GLN A 603 0.39 -15.77 -20.01
CA GLN A 603 -0.99 -15.65 -20.47
C GLN A 603 -1.10 -15.31 -21.97
N ASN A 604 -0.11 -14.64 -22.56
CA ASN A 604 -0.18 -14.12 -23.94
C ASN A 604 0.84 -14.72 -24.92
N CYS A 605 1.75 -15.59 -24.47
CA CYS A 605 2.61 -16.32 -25.39
C CYS A 605 1.86 -17.47 -26.09
N SER A 606 2.36 -17.86 -27.27
CA SER A 606 1.80 -18.96 -28.06
C SER A 606 2.13 -20.33 -27.45
N ASN A 607 3.25 -20.45 -26.73
CA ASN A 607 3.71 -21.67 -26.10
C ASN A 607 4.51 -21.39 -24.81
N VAL A 608 3.98 -21.83 -23.67
CA VAL A 608 4.63 -21.72 -22.34
C VAL A 608 5.72 -22.78 -22.11
N ASP A 609 5.73 -23.83 -22.92
CA ASP A 609 6.53 -25.05 -22.74
C ASP A 609 7.80 -25.08 -23.60
N MET A 610 8.26 -23.92 -24.08
CA MET A 610 9.51 -23.82 -24.83
C MET A 610 10.69 -24.34 -23.99
N GLN A 611 11.57 -25.13 -24.62
CA GLN A 611 12.75 -25.69 -23.97
C GLN A 611 14.02 -24.95 -24.37
N THR A 612 14.92 -24.74 -23.41
CA THR A 612 16.30 -24.34 -23.66
C THR A 612 17.07 -25.45 -24.39
N SER A 613 18.31 -25.16 -24.77
CA SER A 613 19.24 -26.16 -25.30
C SER A 613 19.51 -27.33 -24.35
N ALA A 614 19.34 -27.16 -23.03
CA ALA A 614 19.45 -28.25 -22.05
C ALA A 614 18.11 -28.97 -21.81
N GLY A 615 17.07 -28.65 -22.59
CA GLY A 615 15.73 -29.22 -22.44
C GLY A 615 14.93 -28.64 -21.26
N ASN A 616 15.41 -27.60 -20.58
CA ASN A 616 14.70 -27.00 -19.45
C ASN A 616 13.58 -26.08 -19.95
N THR A 617 12.40 -26.16 -19.33
CA THR A 617 11.29 -25.21 -19.54
C THR A 617 11.31 -24.14 -18.45
N ALA A 618 10.48 -23.09 -18.59
CA ALA A 618 10.29 -22.09 -17.53
C ALA A 618 9.84 -22.72 -16.18
N LEU A 619 9.10 -23.83 -16.24
CA LEU A 619 8.69 -24.59 -15.07
C LEU A 619 9.89 -25.33 -14.41
N HIS A 620 10.82 -25.86 -15.21
CA HIS A 620 12.09 -26.38 -14.70
C HIS A 620 12.90 -25.28 -14.00
N TYR A 621 13.01 -24.09 -14.61
CA TYR A 621 13.70 -22.95 -14.02
C TYR A 621 13.07 -22.54 -12.67
N SER A 622 11.75 -22.57 -12.58
CA SER A 622 11.04 -22.21 -11.35
C SER A 622 11.35 -23.21 -10.23
N CYS A 623 11.43 -24.50 -10.57
CA CYS A 623 11.81 -25.57 -9.65
C CYS A 623 13.31 -25.52 -9.29
N LEU A 624 14.18 -25.18 -10.25
CA LEU A 624 15.63 -25.06 -10.09
C LEU A 624 16.02 -23.91 -9.14
N HIS A 625 15.33 -22.78 -9.24
CA HIS A 625 15.62 -21.55 -8.49
C HIS A 625 14.71 -21.32 -7.28
N ASN A 626 13.93 -22.34 -6.88
CA ASN A 626 12.98 -22.31 -5.77
C ASN A 626 11.95 -21.15 -5.85
N LYS A 627 11.44 -20.86 -7.05
CA LYS A 627 10.46 -19.80 -7.32
C LYS A 627 9.04 -20.36 -7.31
N SER A 628 8.48 -20.56 -6.12
CA SER A 628 7.17 -21.22 -5.98
C SER A 628 6.00 -20.47 -6.60
N ASP A 629 5.95 -19.14 -6.53
CA ASP A 629 4.84 -18.40 -7.13
C ASP A 629 4.92 -18.42 -8.66
N CYS A 630 6.12 -18.51 -9.24
CA CYS A 630 6.30 -18.77 -10.67
C CYS A 630 5.76 -20.15 -11.06
N VAL A 631 5.98 -21.19 -10.24
CA VAL A 631 5.34 -22.51 -10.43
C VAL A 631 3.83 -22.37 -10.48
N LYS A 632 3.21 -21.67 -9.52
CA LYS A 632 1.76 -21.48 -9.49
C LYS A 632 1.21 -20.79 -10.75
N LEU A 633 1.84 -19.69 -11.18
CA LEU A 633 1.41 -18.93 -12.36
C LEU A 633 1.57 -19.73 -13.66
N LEU A 634 2.69 -20.47 -13.82
CA LEU A 634 2.92 -21.32 -14.99
C LEU A 634 1.94 -22.50 -15.04
N LEU A 635 1.59 -23.11 -13.91
CA LEU A 635 0.56 -24.15 -13.84
C LEU A 635 -0.83 -23.60 -14.20
N ARG A 636 -1.17 -22.39 -13.76
CA ARG A 636 -2.41 -21.69 -14.16
C ARG A 636 -2.44 -21.42 -15.67
N ALA A 637 -1.29 -21.12 -16.27
CA ALA A 637 -1.11 -21.02 -17.72
C ALA A 637 -1.03 -22.40 -18.44
N ARG A 638 -1.26 -23.51 -17.73
CA ARG A 638 -1.27 -24.89 -18.24
C ARG A 638 0.08 -25.40 -18.77
N ALA A 639 1.18 -24.96 -18.16
CA ALA A 639 2.51 -25.52 -18.46
C ALA A 639 2.57 -27.02 -18.16
N ASN A 640 3.27 -27.77 -19.02
CA ASN A 640 3.37 -29.22 -18.96
C ASN A 640 4.35 -29.69 -17.87
N THR A 641 3.82 -30.32 -16.83
CA THR A 641 4.59 -30.85 -15.69
C THR A 641 5.39 -32.13 -16.00
N GLN A 642 5.17 -32.74 -17.16
CA GLN A 642 5.75 -34.04 -17.52
C GLN A 642 6.89 -33.95 -18.53
N MET A 643 7.21 -32.75 -19.02
CA MET A 643 8.34 -32.57 -19.93
C MET A 643 9.65 -32.90 -19.23
N LYS A 644 10.54 -33.56 -19.95
CA LYS A 644 11.86 -33.94 -19.45
C LYS A 644 12.93 -33.08 -20.10
N ASN A 645 13.88 -32.63 -19.30
CA ASN A 645 15.11 -32.01 -19.79
C ASN A 645 16.10 -33.08 -20.31
N GLU A 646 17.28 -32.66 -20.77
CA GLU A 646 18.31 -33.56 -21.29
C GLU A 646 18.85 -34.55 -20.24
N LEU A 647 18.71 -34.23 -18.95
CA LEU A 647 19.04 -35.14 -17.84
C LEU A 647 17.93 -36.20 -17.60
N GLY A 648 16.83 -36.15 -18.37
CA GLY A 648 15.67 -37.03 -18.20
C GLY A 648 14.80 -36.66 -16.99
N GLU A 649 15.03 -35.49 -16.38
CA GLU A 649 14.32 -35.00 -15.20
C GLU A 649 13.09 -34.19 -15.62
N THR A 650 11.97 -34.40 -14.93
CA THR A 650 10.83 -33.47 -14.96
C THR A 650 11.06 -32.28 -14.02
N PRO A 651 10.28 -31.19 -14.10
CA PRO A 651 10.38 -30.09 -13.13
C PRO A 651 10.24 -30.58 -11.68
N LEU A 652 9.35 -31.56 -11.46
CA LEU A 652 9.15 -32.18 -10.16
C LEU A 652 10.38 -32.96 -9.68
N ASP A 653 11.08 -33.64 -10.58
CA ASP A 653 12.31 -34.35 -10.26
C ASP A 653 13.42 -33.38 -9.86
N VAL A 654 13.52 -32.23 -10.54
CA VAL A 654 14.45 -31.14 -10.18
C VAL A 654 14.17 -30.63 -8.76
N SER A 655 12.91 -30.31 -8.42
CA SER A 655 12.54 -29.89 -7.06
C SER A 655 12.86 -30.95 -6.01
N ARG A 656 12.64 -32.24 -6.31
CA ARG A 656 12.93 -33.34 -5.39
C ARG A 656 14.43 -33.49 -5.16
N ARG A 657 15.24 -33.43 -6.22
CA ARG A 657 16.70 -33.54 -6.14
C ARG A 657 17.32 -32.39 -5.32
N LEU A 658 16.82 -31.17 -5.50
CA LEU A 658 17.31 -29.98 -4.80
C LEU A 658 16.64 -29.76 -3.43
N LYS A 659 15.69 -30.62 -3.03
CA LYS A 659 14.93 -30.51 -1.78
C LYS A 659 14.14 -29.21 -1.64
N HIS A 660 13.66 -28.65 -2.75
CA HIS A 660 12.78 -27.48 -2.78
C HIS A 660 11.35 -27.88 -2.45
N SER A 661 11.06 -28.06 -1.16
CA SER A 661 9.80 -28.61 -0.64
C SER A 661 8.56 -27.80 -1.05
N HIS A 662 8.65 -26.47 -1.10
CA HIS A 662 7.52 -25.62 -1.47
C HIS A 662 7.15 -25.75 -2.96
N CYS A 663 8.14 -25.77 -3.85
CA CYS A 663 7.92 -26.06 -5.28
C CYS A 663 7.41 -27.49 -5.49
N LEU A 664 7.93 -28.45 -4.72
CA LEU A 664 7.49 -29.85 -4.76
C LEU A 664 6.00 -29.99 -4.41
N LEU A 665 5.54 -29.35 -3.33
CA LEU A 665 4.13 -29.38 -2.92
C LEU A 665 3.21 -28.79 -4.00
N GLN A 666 3.59 -27.66 -4.59
CA GLN A 666 2.80 -26.99 -5.63
C GLN A 666 2.77 -27.78 -6.95
N ALA A 667 3.89 -28.40 -7.34
CA ALA A 667 3.95 -29.23 -8.53
C ALA A 667 3.24 -30.60 -8.35
N GLN A 668 3.17 -31.13 -7.12
CA GLN A 668 2.49 -32.38 -6.79
C GLN A 668 0.97 -32.25 -6.74
N SER A 669 0.46 -31.08 -6.36
CA SER A 669 -0.98 -30.89 -6.18
C SER A 669 -1.73 -31.22 -7.47
N ASN A 670 -1.14 -30.97 -8.66
CA ASN A 670 -1.70 -31.22 -10.00
C ASN A 670 -3.17 -30.78 -10.16
N GLN A 671 -3.65 -29.99 -9.21
CA GLN A 671 -4.97 -29.42 -9.12
C GLN A 671 -4.83 -28.09 -9.82
N PHE A 672 -5.47 -28.00 -10.98
CA PHE A 672 -5.74 -26.73 -11.63
C PHE A 672 -6.66 -25.92 -10.73
N ASP A 673 -6.12 -25.38 -9.64
CA ASP A 673 -6.83 -24.42 -8.84
C ASP A 673 -7.00 -23.17 -9.68
N HIS A 674 -8.26 -22.78 -9.90
CA HIS A 674 -8.56 -21.58 -10.66
C HIS A 674 -8.36 -20.33 -9.78
N HIS A 675 -8.24 -20.49 -8.46
CA HIS A 675 -8.13 -19.42 -7.47
C HIS A 675 -6.72 -19.39 -6.87
N VAL A 676 -5.72 -19.25 -7.74
CA VAL A 676 -4.32 -19.20 -7.31
C VAL A 676 -4.03 -17.89 -6.59
N HIS A 677 -3.51 -18.00 -5.37
CA HIS A 677 -2.98 -16.87 -4.61
C HIS A 677 -1.46 -16.79 -4.69
N VAL A 678 -0.96 -15.61 -5.02
CA VAL A 678 0.48 -15.30 -5.11
C VAL A 678 0.94 -14.35 -4.01
N GLU A 679 2.15 -14.57 -3.51
CA GLU A 679 2.86 -13.61 -2.68
C GLU A 679 3.43 -12.50 -3.56
N TYR A 680 2.77 -11.36 -3.56
CA TYR A 680 3.14 -10.18 -4.35
C TYR A 680 3.07 -8.93 -3.47
N GLU A 681 3.96 -7.98 -3.71
CA GLU A 681 3.96 -6.68 -3.04
C GLU A 681 2.88 -5.80 -3.67
N TRP A 682 1.64 -5.94 -3.19
CA TRP A 682 0.46 -5.27 -3.75
C TRP A 682 0.48 -3.74 -3.64
N ARG A 683 1.31 -3.19 -2.75
CA ARG A 683 1.43 -1.75 -2.45
C ARG A 683 0.05 -1.08 -2.36
N LEU A 684 -0.87 -1.72 -1.66
CA LEU A 684 -2.23 -1.20 -1.52
C LEU A 684 -2.15 0.15 -0.81
N ARG A 685 -2.84 1.15 -1.35
CA ARG A 685 -3.00 2.44 -0.66
C ARG A 685 -3.69 2.11 0.67
N HIS A 686 -3.00 2.40 1.77
CA HIS A 686 -3.57 2.21 3.10
C HIS A 686 -4.63 3.30 3.29
N ASP A 687 -5.87 3.01 2.87
CA ASP A 687 -7.05 3.64 3.46
C ASP A 687 -7.15 3.07 4.89
N ASP A 688 -6.82 3.89 5.90
CA ASP A 688 -7.30 3.84 7.29
C ASP A 688 -7.85 2.48 7.81
N ILE A 689 -7.00 1.46 7.87
CA ILE A 689 -7.25 0.27 8.68
C ILE A 689 -6.17 0.24 9.75
N TYR A 690 -6.63 0.44 10.99
CA TYR A 690 -5.91 0.16 12.22
C TYR A 690 -5.17 -1.18 12.09
N ASP A 691 -3.86 -1.17 12.27
CA ASP A 691 -3.25 -2.24 13.04
C ASP A 691 -2.29 -1.67 14.08
N SER A 692 -2.48 -2.19 15.27
CA SER A 692 -1.74 -1.93 16.48
C SER A 692 -0.37 -2.56 16.34
N ASP A 693 0.69 -1.75 16.23
CA ASP A 693 2.06 -2.24 16.43
C ASP A 693 2.26 -2.55 17.93
N ASP A 694 1.89 -3.77 18.33
CA ASP A 694 2.50 -4.46 19.47
C ASP A 694 3.24 -5.71 18.94
N ASP A 695 4.55 -5.69 19.16
CA ASP A 695 5.49 -6.81 19.36
C ASP A 695 5.60 -7.93 18.31
N PHE A 696 6.72 -7.89 17.58
CA PHE A 696 7.54 -9.08 17.37
C PHE A 696 9.02 -8.75 17.57
N ASP A 697 9.51 -8.99 18.80
CA ASP A 697 10.94 -9.09 19.10
C ASP A 697 11.42 -10.57 19.00
N ASP A 698 12.63 -10.70 18.46
CA ASP A 698 13.61 -11.79 18.61
C ASP A 698 13.34 -13.21 18.08
N LYS A 699 14.08 -13.55 17.00
CA LYS A 699 15.11 -14.61 17.01
C LYS A 699 15.98 -14.59 15.74
N VAL A 700 17.10 -13.89 15.84
CA VAL A 700 18.26 -14.09 14.93
C VAL A 700 19.05 -15.28 15.45
N THR A 701 18.90 -16.44 14.81
CA THR A 701 19.90 -17.51 14.89
C THR A 701 20.75 -17.51 13.63
N MET A 702 21.98 -17.02 13.78
CA MET A 702 23.06 -17.16 12.82
C MET A 702 23.36 -18.65 12.56
N TYR A 703 23.45 -19.03 11.29
CA TYR A 703 24.45 -19.99 10.84
C TYR A 703 25.23 -19.35 9.69
N ASN A 704 26.47 -18.98 10.00
CA ASN A 704 27.49 -18.57 9.04
C ASN A 704 27.78 -19.73 8.07
N VAL A 705 27.83 -19.42 6.77
CA VAL A 705 28.90 -19.94 5.90
C VAL A 705 29.42 -18.77 5.06
N ASN A 706 30.67 -18.41 5.34
CA ASN A 706 31.47 -17.46 4.57
C ASN A 706 31.60 -17.90 3.10
N ASN A 707 31.54 -16.95 2.15
CA ASN A 707 32.74 -16.52 1.43
C ASN A 707 32.47 -15.35 0.46
N ASN A 708 33.23 -14.28 0.70
CA ASN A 708 33.68 -13.20 -0.19
C ASN A 708 33.44 -13.39 -1.69
N ILE A 709 32.68 -12.49 -2.31
CA ILE A 709 33.01 -11.87 -3.61
C ILE A 709 32.66 -10.38 -3.55
N ILE A 710 33.57 -9.58 -4.09
CA ILE A 710 33.69 -8.12 -4.08
C ILE A 710 32.44 -7.44 -4.64
N ILE A 711 31.86 -6.52 -3.87
CA ILE A 711 30.81 -5.59 -4.32
C ILE A 711 31.51 -4.39 -4.97
N THR A 712 31.39 -4.26 -6.28
CA THR A 712 31.48 -2.96 -6.97
C THR A 712 30.08 -2.38 -7.08
N GLU A 713 29.99 -1.09 -6.77
CA GLU A 713 28.81 -0.25 -6.57
C GLU A 713 27.68 -0.39 -7.62
N PRO A 714 26.39 -0.29 -7.21
CA PRO A 714 25.30 -0.20 -8.16
C PRO A 714 25.06 1.27 -8.59
N PHE A 715 25.06 1.44 -9.91
CA PHE A 715 24.55 2.62 -10.62
C PHE A 715 23.07 2.87 -10.27
N THR A 716 22.76 4.13 -9.97
CA THR A 716 21.41 4.69 -9.84
C THR A 716 20.74 4.82 -11.21
N VAL A 717 19.57 4.21 -11.38
CA VAL A 717 18.69 4.42 -12.55
C VAL A 717 17.43 5.15 -12.07
N VAL A 718 17.29 6.40 -12.51
CA VAL A 718 16.15 7.28 -12.26
C VAL A 718 15.08 7.04 -13.32
N HIS A 719 13.88 6.61 -12.92
CA HIS A 719 12.69 6.55 -13.77
C HIS A 719 12.08 7.95 -13.94
N GLN A 720 11.92 8.41 -15.18
CA GLN A 720 11.11 9.58 -15.55
C GLN A 720 9.66 9.18 -15.84
N PRO A 721 8.65 9.85 -15.25
CA PRO A 721 7.29 9.90 -15.79
C PRO A 721 7.08 11.19 -16.60
N ARG A 722 6.66 11.07 -17.85
CA ARG A 722 6.20 12.22 -18.67
C ARG A 722 4.68 12.23 -18.71
N GLY A 723 4.06 13.36 -18.35
CA GLY A 723 2.66 13.62 -18.65
C GLY A 723 1.85 14.43 -17.62
N THR A 724 2.43 15.46 -16.99
CA THR A 724 1.64 16.49 -16.30
C THR A 724 2.17 17.85 -16.72
N THR A 725 1.28 18.81 -17.00
CA THR A 725 1.58 20.20 -17.33
C THR A 725 2.81 20.70 -16.56
N SER A 726 3.93 20.84 -17.28
CA SER A 726 5.23 21.15 -16.71
C SER A 726 5.18 22.50 -16.02
N ARG A 727 5.39 22.53 -14.70
CA ARG A 727 5.43 23.77 -13.91
C ARG A 727 6.72 24.52 -14.28
N ARG A 728 6.60 25.67 -14.96
CA ARG A 728 7.73 26.51 -15.38
C ARG A 728 8.01 27.59 -14.36
N VAL A 729 9.28 27.83 -14.07
CA VAL A 729 9.74 28.87 -13.14
C VAL A 729 10.89 29.66 -13.77
N GLN A 730 11.04 30.93 -13.42
CA GLN A 730 12.14 31.78 -13.84
C GLN A 730 13.11 32.01 -12.68
N ALA A 731 14.41 31.88 -12.94
CA ALA A 731 15.46 32.17 -11.96
C ALA A 731 15.49 33.67 -11.61
N LEU A 732 15.43 33.98 -10.32
CA LEU A 732 15.53 35.34 -9.77
C LEU A 732 16.97 35.73 -9.42
N TYR A 733 17.87 34.75 -9.26
CA TYR A 733 19.27 34.95 -8.91
C TYR A 733 20.14 33.89 -9.59
N ASP A 734 21.43 34.18 -9.74
CA ASP A 734 22.42 33.17 -10.12
C ASP A 734 22.55 32.11 -9.02
N CYS A 735 22.60 30.84 -9.43
CA CYS A 735 22.82 29.69 -8.56
C CYS A 735 24.02 28.89 -9.09
N GLN A 736 25.02 28.68 -8.24
CA GLN A 736 26.13 27.77 -8.50
C GLN A 736 25.95 26.54 -7.64
N ALA A 737 26.03 25.36 -8.27
CA ALA A 737 25.90 24.07 -7.59
C ALA A 737 27.11 23.83 -6.67
N ASP A 738 26.85 23.61 -5.40
CA ASP A 738 27.86 23.21 -4.40
C ASP A 738 28.05 21.69 -4.38
N HIS A 739 27.04 20.94 -4.86
CA HIS A 739 27.04 19.47 -4.96
C HIS A 739 26.69 18.96 -6.36
N HIS A 740 27.14 17.74 -6.68
CA HIS A 740 27.03 17.14 -8.02
C HIS A 740 25.60 16.87 -8.52
N ASP A 741 24.64 16.88 -7.60
CA ASP A 741 23.22 16.65 -7.78
C ASP A 741 22.42 17.97 -7.82
N GLU A 742 23.08 19.11 -7.61
CA GLU A 742 22.51 20.45 -7.70
C GLU A 742 22.67 21.05 -9.11
N LEU A 743 21.75 21.93 -9.48
CA LEU A 743 21.70 22.55 -10.80
C LEU A 743 22.24 23.98 -10.74
N SER A 744 23.23 24.28 -11.60
CA SER A 744 23.72 25.65 -11.78
C SER A 744 22.91 26.37 -12.86
N PHE A 745 22.50 27.60 -12.61
CA PHE A 745 21.73 28.42 -13.55
C PHE A 745 21.95 29.91 -13.29
N CYS A 746 21.72 30.73 -14.31
CA CYS A 746 21.83 32.19 -14.24
C CYS A 746 20.47 32.85 -14.05
N GLU A 747 20.48 34.04 -13.44
CA GLU A 747 19.30 34.91 -13.33
C GLU A 747 18.62 35.09 -14.71
N GLY A 748 17.30 34.95 -14.72
CA GLY A 748 16.47 35.09 -15.92
C GLY A 748 16.25 33.81 -16.73
N GLN A 749 16.99 32.72 -16.49
CA GLN A 749 16.76 31.44 -17.15
C GLN A 749 15.43 30.79 -16.72
N VAL A 750 14.80 30.05 -17.64
CA VAL A 750 13.55 29.32 -17.38
C VAL A 750 13.88 27.87 -17.05
N LEU A 751 13.34 27.38 -15.94
CA LEU A 751 13.50 26.01 -15.46
C LEU A 751 12.14 25.29 -15.48
N VAL A 752 12.20 24.00 -15.77
CA VAL A 752 11.06 23.09 -15.73
C VAL A 752 11.14 22.23 -14.47
N VAL A 753 10.14 22.37 -13.59
CA VAL A 753 10.05 21.61 -12.34
C VAL A 753 9.53 20.20 -12.62
N LEU A 754 10.36 19.20 -12.29
CA LEU A 754 10.05 17.77 -12.37
C LEU A 754 9.45 17.23 -11.07
N GLY A 755 9.78 17.83 -9.93
CA GLY A 755 9.31 17.39 -8.61
C GLY A 755 9.77 18.32 -7.50
N GLN A 756 9.20 18.13 -6.31
CA GLN A 756 9.60 18.83 -5.09
C GLN A 756 10.17 17.80 -4.13
N GLU A 757 11.42 17.96 -3.70
CA GLU A 757 12.06 17.05 -2.74
C GLU A 757 11.68 17.41 -1.31
N ASP A 758 11.72 18.71 -0.97
CA ASP A 758 11.19 19.26 0.27
C ASP A 758 10.67 20.70 0.11
N SER A 759 10.37 21.41 1.20
CA SER A 759 9.82 22.78 1.13
C SER A 759 10.76 23.79 0.45
N ASP A 760 12.07 23.54 0.52
CA ASP A 760 13.11 24.51 0.19
C ASP A 760 13.88 24.11 -1.08
N TRP A 761 13.81 22.83 -1.50
CA TRP A 761 14.53 22.27 -2.65
C TRP A 761 13.61 21.59 -3.66
N TRP A 762 13.73 22.02 -4.93
CA TRP A 762 12.98 21.51 -6.07
C TRP A 762 13.90 20.81 -7.05
N HIS A 763 13.37 19.82 -7.78
CA HIS A 763 14.10 19.10 -8.82
C HIS A 763 13.61 19.52 -10.20
N GLY A 764 14.51 19.79 -11.14
CA GLY A 764 14.13 20.16 -12.50
C GLY A 764 15.32 20.30 -13.44
N TYR A 765 15.08 20.91 -14.60
CA TYR A 765 16.09 21.12 -15.65
C TYR A 765 15.93 22.49 -16.31
N ILE A 766 16.99 23.01 -16.94
CA ILE A 766 16.94 24.28 -17.70
C ILE A 766 16.21 24.02 -19.02
N GLU A 767 15.21 24.82 -19.35
CA GLU A 767 14.32 24.58 -20.50
C GLU A 767 15.06 24.46 -21.84
N ASP A 768 16.09 25.29 -22.04
CA ASP A 768 16.94 25.28 -23.23
C ASP A 768 18.00 24.16 -23.22
N GLU A 769 18.26 23.53 -22.06
CA GLU A 769 19.27 22.48 -21.87
C GLU A 769 18.72 21.29 -21.05
N PRO A 770 17.86 20.43 -21.63
CA PRO A 770 17.14 19.37 -20.90
C PRO A 770 18.01 18.29 -20.25
N ASP A 771 19.26 18.17 -20.71
CA ASP A 771 20.24 17.24 -20.16
C ASP A 771 20.88 17.76 -18.86
N GLN A 772 20.81 19.08 -18.59
CA GLN A 772 21.22 19.69 -17.32
C GLN A 772 20.07 19.67 -16.33
N ARG A 773 20.08 18.68 -15.44
CA ARG A 773 19.06 18.46 -14.41
C ARG A 773 19.70 18.33 -13.04
N GLY A 774 19.00 18.81 -12.02
CA GLY A 774 19.49 18.77 -10.65
C GLY A 774 18.52 19.45 -9.69
N LEU A 775 18.94 19.53 -8.43
CA LEU A 775 18.23 20.21 -7.38
C LEU A 775 18.53 21.71 -7.39
N PHE A 776 17.53 22.53 -7.09
CA PHE A 776 17.69 23.96 -6.94
C PHE A 776 16.79 24.52 -5.84
N PRO A 777 17.20 25.63 -5.19
CA PRO A 777 16.42 26.22 -4.12
C PRO A 777 15.11 26.83 -4.66
N SER A 778 13.99 26.52 -4.04
CA SER A 778 12.67 27.09 -4.37
C SER A 778 12.62 28.61 -4.16
N SER A 779 13.46 29.13 -3.27
CA SER A 779 13.61 30.57 -2.99
C SER A 779 14.35 31.35 -4.07
N PHE A 780 15.02 30.67 -5.01
CA PHE A 780 15.80 31.29 -6.09
C PHE A 780 15.01 31.44 -7.39
N VAL A 781 13.74 31.04 -7.40
CA VAL A 781 12.91 30.97 -8.60
C VAL A 781 11.51 31.53 -8.35
N GLN A 782 10.87 32.04 -9.40
CA GLN A 782 9.48 32.50 -9.38
C GLN A 782 8.64 31.71 -10.38
N LEU A 783 7.44 31.27 -9.99
CA LEU A 783 6.52 30.62 -10.93
C LEU A 783 6.17 31.55 -12.09
N LEU A 784 6.31 31.05 -13.32
CA LEU A 784 5.74 31.68 -14.49
C LEU A 784 4.27 31.26 -14.59
N THR A 785 3.37 32.25 -14.58
CA THR A 785 1.95 32.03 -14.88
C THR A 785 1.78 32.00 -16.39
N ASP A 786 1.88 30.81 -16.99
CA ASP A 786 1.45 30.56 -18.36
C ASP A 786 0.09 29.85 -18.39
#